data_AF-A0A0W0TKR7-F1
#
_entry.id   AF-A0A0W0TKR7-F1
#
_cell.length_a   1.000
_cell.length_b   1.000
_cell.length_c   1.000
_cell.angle_alpha   90.00
_cell.angle_beta   90.00
_cell.angle_gamma   90.00
#
_symmetry.space_group_name_H-M   'P 1'
#
loop_
_entity.id
_entity.type
_entity.pdbx_description
1 polymer ?
#
loop_
_entity_poly.entity_id
_entity_poly.type
_entity_poly.pdbx_seq_one_letter_code
_entity_poly.pdbx_strand_id
1 'polypeptide(L)'
;MSYDKAMAHLRKGPRLKSDATKDLEKIIQLFLTPQQDAQCRFNSFGELEIAFNDHVFNMTQILLHQPDFEHFSFSSPVFSHYEHFIRTATHTPSLGGNPRLPKPEDYLAADTNNLYTQLSYGEKLAITLYTSNFYEEINGFLRSQGRESRLKTLPQETLTQEVKEIVLATCLAAHGLTRLQMPEKPDNNNLQELYRAESSRKIPESIWLKRHKTMAAHLPLRQEGFISTSEEMAAMKLSGTDTLLKITQPPNSIGKKVQDLSYKRDEQEILLPPGTQLAFSSFMEENGRKVFEAFPVRSLDGIDPYAYSAVDAEIRTKLIALLEGMRHVSTQAPPRLKTSFWHSLPQRIKKSEASELLELTVQLEKLVAFFDDSRHPFSEKQKMLYGLYKQMSKLAEQFKDSNRLYPPLQQGLSLMNHLLIQLEMGNLSSLVEQADYVYSYHLSKAYTETHLDTTDAELKQDGQVIQRPNHGLAHSLRVTTYIPLVVEYFQQFAQPELKKQCLTLHGDEIKKLSLCMLFSVSGRESDIAFKHDPQKYREYREQCAQQFAAYAHKKMPSEEIKKYMELIRNMGNPDYLKSKNMTPQKAALFHVMNLAHILDLMRCYQLPQYQSAVMKGHDPLIIPSSSQQHHFNRLLSTVSERIEATGDRQFCRMEQGRLVACSRNYDFPVFAEASANPRECLKRIMESDIPALTEISSEAIPDLSPADEQTNLLTEPVLYLAELESYTDLLLDYLNSSTMTGLPDIDEIKEDSRYLMQKLTAGENGFVLLAESAYIDALPVSIPLTPPDLYYLLAQMPLDRVNEAYKASDILAQLSEAAGRLNIPELDKMHDSYQLSSIEQDPETGAIKITATCAESQLPPVQAILSLTEFVHCLQDLRQPSLTLNN
;
A
#
# COMPACT_ATOMS: atom_id res chain seq x y z
N MET A 1 3.01 -30.02 -41.83
CA MET A 1 2.34 -28.70 -41.89
C MET A 1 3.33 -27.70 -42.46
N SER A 2 2.95 -26.79 -43.36
CA SER A 2 3.88 -25.77 -43.90
C SER A 2 4.17 -24.65 -42.88
N TYR A 3 5.28 -23.93 -43.06
CA TYR A 3 5.69 -22.80 -42.22
C TYR A 3 4.57 -21.74 -42.11
N ASP A 4 4.02 -21.28 -43.25
CA ASP A 4 2.97 -20.25 -43.27
C ASP A 4 1.71 -20.69 -42.53
N LYS A 5 1.35 -21.97 -42.66
CA LYS A 5 0.20 -22.54 -41.94
C LYS A 5 0.47 -22.60 -40.44
N ALA A 6 1.68 -22.98 -40.04
CA ALA A 6 2.08 -22.95 -38.63
C ALA A 6 1.97 -21.53 -38.06
N MET A 7 2.51 -20.53 -38.78
CA MET A 7 2.48 -19.12 -38.37
C MET A 7 1.07 -18.51 -38.33
N ALA A 8 0.13 -19.01 -39.13
CA ALA A 8 -1.25 -18.55 -39.14
C ALA A 8 -2.03 -18.92 -37.87
N HIS A 9 -1.64 -20.00 -37.18
CA HIS A 9 -2.31 -20.47 -35.95
C HIS A 9 -1.81 -19.80 -34.66
N LEU A 10 -0.72 -19.02 -34.72
CA LEU A 10 -0.07 -18.45 -33.54
C LEU A 10 -0.64 -17.09 -33.15
N ARG A 11 -0.70 -16.82 -31.84
CA ARG A 11 -1.01 -15.48 -31.33
C ARG A 11 0.12 -14.51 -31.62
N LYS A 12 -0.20 -13.45 -32.36
CA LYS A 12 0.74 -12.39 -32.74
C LYS A 12 0.56 -11.16 -31.85
N GLY A 13 1.65 -10.48 -31.56
CA GLY A 13 1.66 -9.20 -30.88
C GLY A 13 3.01 -8.91 -30.23
N PRO A 14 3.18 -7.71 -29.64
CA PRO A 14 4.39 -7.38 -28.90
C PRO A 14 4.47 -8.24 -27.63
N ARG A 15 5.63 -8.84 -27.37
CA ARG A 15 5.93 -9.41 -26.05
C ARG A 15 6.27 -8.28 -25.09
N LEU A 16 5.71 -8.31 -23.88
CA LEU A 16 6.08 -7.37 -22.82
C LEU A 16 7.28 -7.92 -22.06
N LYS A 17 8.18 -7.03 -21.59
CA LYS A 17 9.28 -7.43 -20.71
C LYS A 17 8.73 -7.74 -19.32
N SER A 18 8.71 -9.03 -18.96
CA SER A 18 8.22 -9.51 -17.67
C SER A 18 9.14 -9.11 -16.52
N ASP A 19 8.60 -9.10 -15.30
CA ASP A 19 9.41 -8.86 -14.09
C ASP A 19 10.47 -9.94 -13.89
N ALA A 20 10.20 -11.20 -14.26
CA ALA A 20 11.22 -12.25 -14.26
C ALA A 20 12.42 -11.91 -15.16
N THR A 21 12.18 -11.25 -16.29
CA THR A 21 13.25 -10.78 -17.18
C THR A 21 14.06 -9.66 -16.51
N LYS A 22 13.38 -8.70 -15.88
CA LYS A 22 14.03 -7.57 -15.19
C LYS A 22 14.85 -8.03 -13.97
N ASP A 23 14.32 -8.95 -13.18
CA ASP A 23 15.03 -9.51 -12.02
C ASP A 23 16.25 -10.30 -12.45
N LEU A 24 16.15 -11.08 -13.53
CA LEU A 24 17.30 -11.77 -14.10
C LEU A 24 18.37 -10.78 -14.57
N GLU A 25 18.02 -9.69 -15.24
CA GLU A 25 18.98 -8.63 -15.58
C GLU A 25 19.61 -7.97 -14.36
N LYS A 26 18.82 -7.75 -13.30
CA LYS A 26 19.31 -7.16 -12.06
C LYS A 26 20.35 -8.05 -11.40
N ILE A 27 20.13 -9.37 -11.39
CA ILE A 27 21.08 -10.37 -10.89
C ILE A 27 22.40 -10.30 -11.67
N ILE A 28 22.34 -10.16 -13.01
CA ILE A 28 23.55 -10.00 -13.85
C ILE A 28 24.35 -8.77 -13.44
N GLN A 29 23.67 -7.63 -13.27
CA GLN A 29 24.33 -6.39 -12.85
C GLN A 29 24.96 -6.52 -11.46
N LEU A 30 24.25 -7.13 -10.51
CA LEU A 30 24.74 -7.34 -9.15
C LEU A 30 25.95 -8.28 -9.10
N PHE A 31 25.93 -9.39 -9.83
CA PHE A 31 27.08 -10.30 -9.92
C PHE A 31 28.36 -9.64 -10.44
N LEU A 32 28.21 -8.62 -11.30
CA LEU A 32 29.32 -7.89 -11.91
C LEU A 32 29.68 -6.59 -11.16
N THR A 33 29.02 -6.31 -10.04
CA THR A 33 29.32 -5.14 -9.21
C THR A 33 30.39 -5.53 -8.16
N PRO A 34 31.59 -4.91 -8.17
CA PRO A 34 32.70 -5.35 -7.30
C PRO A 34 32.42 -5.30 -5.79
N GLN A 35 31.50 -4.42 -5.35
CA GLN A 35 31.17 -4.22 -3.94
C GLN A 35 30.04 -5.13 -3.44
N GLN A 36 29.53 -6.04 -4.28
CA GLN A 36 28.38 -6.88 -3.95
C GLN A 36 28.86 -8.32 -3.74
N ASP A 37 28.70 -8.82 -2.52
CA ASP A 37 28.92 -10.23 -2.22
C ASP A 37 27.65 -11.02 -2.51
N ALA A 38 27.81 -12.10 -3.29
CA ALA A 38 26.72 -12.99 -3.64
C ALA A 38 26.81 -14.28 -2.83
N GLN A 39 25.67 -14.84 -2.44
CA GLN A 39 25.57 -16.16 -1.83
C GLN A 39 24.44 -16.96 -2.45
N CYS A 40 24.76 -18.12 -3.03
CA CYS A 40 23.78 -19.04 -3.56
C CYS A 40 23.46 -20.14 -2.55
N ARG A 41 22.17 -20.47 -2.36
CA ARG A 41 21.73 -21.57 -1.48
C ARG A 41 20.42 -22.18 -1.96
N PHE A 42 20.10 -23.38 -1.47
CA PHE A 42 18.79 -23.99 -1.68
C PHE A 42 17.90 -23.79 -0.44
N ASN A 43 16.66 -23.35 -0.62
CA ASN A 43 15.69 -23.26 0.46
C ASN A 43 15.01 -24.62 0.76
N SER A 44 14.13 -24.68 1.75
CA SER A 44 13.41 -25.91 2.13
C SER A 44 12.49 -26.50 1.06
N PHE A 45 12.17 -25.75 0.00
CA PHE A 45 11.44 -26.23 -1.18
C PHE A 45 12.38 -26.77 -2.28
N GLY A 46 13.69 -26.76 -2.04
CA GLY A 46 14.70 -27.20 -2.99
C GLY A 46 14.85 -26.24 -4.17
N GLU A 47 14.51 -24.98 -3.98
CA GLU A 47 14.64 -23.89 -4.94
C GLU A 47 15.93 -23.12 -4.72
N LEU A 48 16.57 -22.70 -5.81
CA LEU A 48 17.81 -21.95 -5.77
C LEU A 48 17.54 -20.46 -5.49
N GLU A 49 18.12 -19.95 -4.42
CA GLU A 49 18.13 -18.55 -4.02
C GLU A 49 19.51 -17.94 -4.23
N ILE A 50 19.55 -16.66 -4.62
CA ILE A 50 20.75 -15.85 -4.75
C ILE A 50 20.58 -14.62 -3.87
N ALA A 51 21.35 -14.53 -2.80
CA ALA A 51 21.38 -13.38 -1.90
C ALA A 51 22.49 -12.41 -2.30
N PHE A 52 22.16 -11.11 -2.31
CA PHE A 52 23.11 -10.00 -2.42
C PHE A 52 22.84 -9.06 -1.25
N ASN A 53 23.76 -9.00 -0.29
CA ASN A 53 23.55 -8.31 0.99
C ASN A 53 22.20 -8.74 1.62
N ASP A 54 21.28 -7.80 1.86
CA ASP A 54 19.97 -8.03 2.48
C ASP A 54 18.86 -8.43 1.50
N HIS A 55 19.15 -8.60 0.22
CA HIS A 55 18.14 -8.90 -0.80
C HIS A 55 18.33 -10.28 -1.41
N VAL A 56 17.24 -11.05 -1.54
CA VAL A 56 17.26 -12.45 -2.00
C VAL A 56 16.38 -12.62 -3.23
N PHE A 57 16.97 -13.10 -4.32
CA PHE A 57 16.26 -13.50 -5.53
C PHE A 57 16.04 -15.00 -5.56
N ASN A 58 14.82 -15.44 -5.86
CA ASN A 58 14.54 -16.86 -6.10
C ASN A 58 14.75 -17.18 -7.60
N MET A 59 15.97 -17.60 -7.94
CA MET A 59 16.39 -17.91 -9.32
C MET A 59 15.53 -19.01 -9.94
N THR A 60 15.16 -20.02 -9.16
CA THR A 60 14.28 -21.08 -9.65
C THR A 60 12.92 -20.54 -10.08
N GLN A 61 12.30 -19.66 -9.28
CA GLN A 61 11.03 -19.03 -9.64
C GLN A 61 11.17 -18.13 -10.86
N ILE A 62 12.23 -17.32 -10.92
CA ILE A 62 12.53 -16.50 -12.10
C ILE A 62 12.55 -17.36 -13.36
N LEU A 63 13.28 -18.49 -13.36
CA LEU A 63 13.40 -19.39 -14.50
C LEU A 63 12.10 -20.16 -14.82
N LEU A 64 11.34 -20.57 -13.79
CA LEU A 64 10.03 -21.23 -13.97
C LEU A 64 9.02 -20.34 -14.69
N HIS A 65 9.09 -19.03 -14.43
CA HIS A 65 8.25 -18.01 -15.05
C HIS A 65 8.86 -17.41 -16.33
N GLN A 66 9.79 -18.15 -16.94
CA GLN A 66 10.16 -18.04 -18.34
C GLN A 66 10.62 -16.63 -18.80
N PRO A 67 11.75 -16.12 -18.26
CA PRO A 67 12.26 -14.79 -18.59
C PRO A 67 12.58 -14.71 -20.09
N ASP A 68 12.31 -13.57 -20.73
CA ASP A 68 12.51 -13.40 -22.17
C ASP A 68 13.95 -12.99 -22.46
N PHE A 69 14.78 -13.97 -22.82
CA PHE A 69 16.20 -13.79 -23.13
C PHE A 69 16.44 -12.88 -24.36
N GLU A 70 15.43 -12.66 -25.22
CA GLU A 70 15.53 -11.72 -26.34
C GLU A 70 15.28 -10.26 -25.92
N HIS A 71 14.83 -10.01 -24.69
CA HIS A 71 14.51 -8.66 -24.19
C HIS A 71 15.59 -8.07 -23.28
N PHE A 72 16.73 -8.72 -23.18
CA PHE A 72 17.83 -8.20 -22.38
C PHE A 72 18.37 -6.87 -22.92
N SER A 73 18.73 -5.98 -22.01
CA SER A 73 19.35 -4.70 -22.29
C SER A 73 20.45 -4.44 -21.25
N PHE A 74 21.69 -4.53 -21.70
CA PHE A 74 22.87 -4.31 -20.87
C PHE A 74 23.63 -3.06 -21.31
N SER A 75 24.17 -2.33 -20.34
CA SER A 75 25.02 -1.16 -20.58
C SER A 75 26.47 -1.59 -20.88
N SER A 76 27.26 -0.71 -21.52
CA SER A 76 28.66 -0.99 -21.83
C SER A 76 29.51 -1.46 -20.63
N PRO A 77 29.35 -0.89 -19.41
CA PRO A 77 30.07 -1.36 -18.22
C PRO A 77 29.85 -2.84 -17.89
N VAL A 78 28.68 -3.42 -18.17
CA VAL A 78 28.39 -4.84 -17.91
C VAL A 78 29.37 -5.72 -18.67
N PHE A 79 29.63 -5.42 -19.94
CA PHE A 79 30.56 -6.20 -20.76
C PHE A 79 32.00 -6.06 -20.27
N SER A 80 32.44 -4.84 -19.95
CA SER A 80 33.80 -4.61 -19.42
C SER A 80 34.02 -5.29 -18.06
N HIS A 81 33.02 -5.32 -17.18
CA HIS A 81 33.12 -6.07 -15.92
C HIS A 81 33.12 -7.58 -16.15
N TYR A 82 32.35 -8.08 -17.11
CA TYR A 82 32.37 -9.50 -17.47
C TYR A 82 33.73 -9.93 -18.03
N GLU A 83 34.37 -9.08 -18.83
CA GLU A 83 35.74 -9.31 -19.34
C GLU A 83 36.80 -9.39 -18.21
N HIS A 84 36.57 -8.70 -17.10
CA HIS A 84 37.40 -8.83 -15.91
C HIS A 84 37.11 -10.13 -15.16
N PHE A 85 35.83 -10.41 -14.92
CA PHE A 85 35.35 -11.61 -14.23
C PHE A 85 35.83 -12.90 -14.91
N ILE A 86 35.75 -12.98 -16.24
CA ILE A 86 36.06 -14.22 -16.97
C ILE A 86 37.52 -14.64 -16.84
N ARG A 87 38.42 -13.70 -16.51
CA ARG A 87 39.85 -13.99 -16.28
C ARG A 87 40.09 -14.77 -14.99
N THR A 88 39.14 -14.70 -14.07
CA THR A 88 39.18 -15.40 -12.77
C THR A 88 38.15 -16.53 -12.70
N ALA A 89 37.40 -16.79 -13.77
CA ALA A 89 36.42 -17.86 -13.83
C ALA A 89 37.09 -19.24 -13.91
N THR A 90 36.38 -20.25 -13.43
CA THR A 90 36.79 -21.66 -13.48
C THR A 90 36.74 -22.18 -14.92
N HIS A 91 35.67 -21.85 -15.64
CA HIS A 91 35.52 -22.23 -17.04
C HIS A 91 36.10 -21.14 -17.94
N THR A 92 37.09 -21.52 -18.75
CA THR A 92 37.76 -20.60 -19.68
C THR A 92 37.13 -20.73 -21.08
N PRO A 93 36.72 -19.61 -21.72
CA PRO A 93 36.30 -19.61 -23.12
C PRO A 93 37.40 -20.18 -24.01
N SER A 94 37.05 -21.00 -25.00
CA SER A 94 38.01 -21.63 -25.90
C SER A 94 37.58 -21.49 -27.35
N LEU A 95 38.33 -20.67 -28.10
CA LEU A 95 38.07 -20.41 -29.51
C LEU A 95 38.77 -21.46 -30.39
N GLY A 96 37.99 -22.25 -31.14
CA GLY A 96 38.51 -23.28 -32.02
C GLY A 96 39.34 -24.35 -31.31
N GLY A 97 39.00 -24.70 -30.07
CA GLY A 97 39.72 -25.71 -29.29
C GLY A 97 40.94 -25.21 -28.53
N ASN A 98 41.33 -23.93 -28.69
CA ASN A 98 42.48 -23.39 -28.00
C ASN A 98 42.16 -23.16 -26.52
N PRO A 99 42.87 -23.79 -25.57
CA PRO A 99 42.57 -23.70 -24.14
C PRO A 99 42.95 -22.34 -23.52
N ARG A 100 43.55 -21.42 -24.28
CA ARG A 100 43.87 -20.07 -23.82
C ARG A 100 42.67 -19.15 -23.98
N LEU A 101 42.49 -18.26 -23.01
CA LEU A 101 41.51 -17.16 -23.09
C LEU A 101 41.75 -16.36 -24.39
N PRO A 102 40.79 -16.35 -25.34
CA PRO A 102 40.92 -15.63 -26.60
C PRO A 102 41.03 -14.13 -26.36
N LYS A 103 41.84 -13.43 -27.14
CA LYS A 103 41.95 -11.96 -27.14
C LYS A 103 41.05 -11.33 -28.21
N PRO A 104 40.81 -10.01 -28.17
CA PRO A 104 40.04 -9.33 -29.23
C PRO A 104 40.59 -9.58 -30.64
N GLU A 105 41.92 -9.67 -30.79
CA GLU A 105 42.58 -9.91 -32.08
C GLU A 105 42.32 -11.32 -32.61
N ASP A 106 42.19 -12.31 -31.71
CA ASP A 106 41.88 -13.70 -32.10
C ASP A 106 40.49 -13.79 -32.73
N TYR A 107 39.54 -13.00 -32.23
CA TYR A 107 38.19 -12.91 -32.81
C TYR A 107 38.18 -12.17 -34.15
N LEU A 108 38.98 -11.13 -34.32
CA LEU A 108 39.14 -10.46 -35.63
C LEU A 108 39.75 -11.39 -36.68
N ALA A 109 40.73 -12.21 -36.28
CA ALA A 109 41.33 -13.20 -37.16
C ALA A 109 40.37 -14.36 -37.51
N ALA A 110 39.48 -14.72 -36.58
CA ALA A 110 38.47 -15.75 -36.79
C ALA A 110 37.31 -15.28 -37.69
N ASP A 111 36.87 -14.04 -37.52
CA ASP A 111 35.72 -13.44 -38.22
C ASP A 111 36.07 -12.95 -39.63
N THR A 112 36.47 -13.89 -40.50
CA THR A 112 36.90 -13.58 -41.87
C THR A 112 35.82 -12.90 -42.73
N ASN A 113 34.55 -13.01 -42.35
CA ASN A 113 33.40 -12.46 -43.07
C ASN A 113 32.77 -11.23 -42.37
N ASN A 114 33.39 -10.72 -41.31
CA ASN A 114 32.90 -9.58 -40.51
C ASN A 114 31.46 -9.75 -39.95
N LEU A 115 31.05 -10.99 -39.66
CA LEU A 115 29.72 -11.34 -39.17
C LEU A 115 29.46 -10.90 -37.72
N TYR A 116 30.52 -10.72 -36.92
CA TYR A 116 30.46 -10.51 -35.48
C TYR A 116 30.97 -9.13 -35.05
N THR A 117 31.04 -8.16 -35.97
CA THR A 117 31.56 -6.80 -35.72
C THR A 117 30.68 -5.95 -34.79
N GLN A 118 29.39 -6.25 -34.72
CA GLN A 118 28.39 -5.64 -33.84
C GLN A 118 28.41 -6.15 -32.40
N LEU A 119 29.05 -7.29 -32.15
CA LEU A 119 29.19 -7.88 -30.81
C LEU A 119 30.34 -7.22 -30.04
N SER A 120 30.10 -6.93 -28.76
CA SER A 120 31.14 -6.59 -27.80
C SER A 120 32.06 -7.78 -27.56
N TYR A 121 33.25 -7.50 -27.02
CA TYR A 121 34.21 -8.55 -26.69
C TYR A 121 33.67 -9.47 -25.58
N GLY A 122 33.01 -8.92 -24.56
CA GLY A 122 32.30 -9.71 -23.54
C GLY A 122 31.21 -10.65 -24.11
N GLU A 123 30.43 -10.21 -25.11
CA GLU A 123 29.44 -11.08 -25.78
C GLU A 123 30.11 -12.24 -26.53
N LYS A 124 31.21 -11.97 -27.25
CA LYS A 124 31.98 -13.01 -27.96
C LYS A 124 32.53 -14.05 -26.99
N LEU A 125 33.09 -13.60 -25.86
CA LEU A 125 33.58 -14.48 -24.80
C LEU A 125 32.48 -15.36 -24.22
N ALA A 126 31.29 -14.81 -23.96
CA ALA A 126 30.15 -15.56 -23.44
C ALA A 126 29.64 -16.63 -24.44
N ILE A 127 29.54 -16.28 -25.72
CA ILE A 127 29.16 -17.23 -26.78
C ILE A 127 30.21 -18.34 -26.88
N THR A 128 31.49 -18.01 -26.94
CA THR A 128 32.58 -18.99 -27.02
C THR A 128 32.61 -19.89 -25.79
N LEU A 129 32.38 -19.33 -24.59
CA LEU A 129 32.26 -20.11 -23.36
C LEU A 129 31.12 -21.12 -23.44
N TYR A 130 29.93 -20.69 -23.89
CA TYR A 130 28.80 -21.60 -24.08
C TYR A 130 29.14 -22.71 -25.07
N THR A 131 29.80 -22.43 -26.20
CA THR A 131 30.13 -23.46 -27.21
C THR A 131 31.23 -24.44 -26.78
N SER A 132 31.88 -24.20 -25.63
CA SER A 132 32.88 -25.11 -25.06
C SER A 132 32.21 -26.32 -24.39
N ASN A 133 32.99 -27.11 -23.63
CA ASN A 133 32.42 -28.21 -22.85
C ASN A 133 31.41 -27.76 -21.78
N PHE A 134 31.37 -26.47 -21.43
CA PHE A 134 30.46 -25.90 -20.42
C PHE A 134 28.97 -25.85 -20.85
N TYR A 135 28.68 -26.19 -22.11
CA TYR A 135 27.31 -26.19 -22.63
C TYR A 135 26.39 -27.19 -21.91
N GLU A 136 26.94 -28.28 -21.34
CA GLU A 136 26.15 -29.30 -20.64
C GLU A 136 25.63 -28.76 -19.31
N GLU A 137 26.48 -28.08 -18.54
CA GLU A 137 26.13 -27.44 -17.27
C GLU A 137 25.12 -26.31 -17.49
N ILE A 138 25.35 -25.44 -18.48
CA ILE A 138 24.41 -24.36 -18.81
C ILE A 138 23.03 -24.91 -19.17
N ASN A 139 22.98 -25.90 -20.06
CA ASN A 139 21.69 -26.47 -20.50
C ASN A 139 21.03 -27.33 -19.42
N GLY A 140 21.81 -28.03 -18.58
CA GLY A 140 21.31 -28.72 -17.39
C GLY A 140 20.61 -27.74 -16.45
N PHE A 141 21.25 -26.59 -16.22
CA PHE A 141 20.77 -25.59 -15.28
C PHE A 141 19.46 -25.00 -15.74
N LEU A 142 19.40 -24.56 -16.99
CA LEU A 142 18.20 -23.96 -17.57
C LEU A 142 17.04 -24.95 -17.64
N ARG A 143 17.29 -26.19 -18.10
CA ARG A 143 16.23 -27.21 -18.23
C ARG A 143 15.70 -27.71 -16.90
N SER A 144 16.50 -27.64 -15.84
CA SER A 144 16.09 -27.95 -14.46
C SER A 144 15.58 -26.75 -13.68
N GLN A 145 15.57 -25.55 -14.28
CA GLN A 145 15.29 -24.28 -13.59
C GLN A 145 16.14 -24.10 -12.31
N GLY A 146 17.43 -24.47 -12.39
CA GLY A 146 18.38 -24.42 -11.29
C GLY A 146 18.20 -25.52 -10.23
N ARG A 147 17.35 -26.52 -10.46
CA ARG A 147 17.06 -27.60 -9.49
C ARG A 147 17.91 -28.86 -9.68
N GLU A 148 19.00 -28.79 -10.43
CA GLU A 148 19.92 -29.92 -10.63
C GLU A 148 20.40 -30.53 -9.30
N SER A 149 20.31 -31.85 -9.18
CA SER A 149 20.77 -32.58 -7.99
C SER A 149 22.25 -32.38 -7.70
N ARG A 150 23.09 -32.20 -8.74
CA ARG A 150 24.53 -31.97 -8.59
C ARG A 150 24.81 -30.69 -7.82
N LEU A 151 24.11 -29.60 -8.14
CA LEU A 151 24.29 -28.30 -7.49
C LEU A 151 23.98 -28.37 -5.99
N LYS A 152 23.00 -29.18 -5.59
CA LYS A 152 22.62 -29.36 -4.17
C LYS A 152 23.70 -30.01 -3.32
N THR A 153 24.69 -30.66 -3.94
CA THR A 153 25.80 -31.34 -3.24
C THR A 153 27.06 -30.49 -3.14
N LEU A 154 27.09 -29.32 -3.79
CA LEU A 154 28.25 -28.44 -3.80
C LEU A 154 28.38 -27.64 -2.50
N PRO A 155 29.60 -27.38 -2.02
CA PRO A 155 29.84 -26.36 -0.99
C PRO A 155 29.35 -24.98 -1.46
N GLN A 156 28.89 -24.14 -0.53
CA GLN A 156 28.25 -22.85 -0.85
C GLN A 156 29.11 -21.93 -1.74
N GLU A 157 30.43 -21.86 -1.49
CA GLU A 157 31.34 -21.04 -2.30
C GLU A 157 31.42 -21.55 -3.75
N THR A 158 31.59 -22.86 -3.93
CA THR A 158 31.62 -23.51 -5.24
C THR A 158 30.27 -23.38 -5.96
N LEU A 159 29.15 -23.57 -5.24
CA LEU A 159 27.81 -23.37 -5.76
C LEU A 159 27.63 -21.94 -6.27
N THR A 160 28.07 -20.95 -5.48
CA THR A 160 27.96 -19.53 -5.84
C THR A 160 28.77 -19.21 -7.08
N GLN A 161 30.03 -19.66 -7.13
CA GLN A 161 30.89 -19.44 -8.29
C GLN A 161 30.33 -20.08 -9.55
N GLU A 162 29.85 -21.32 -9.46
CA GLU A 162 29.33 -22.04 -10.63
C GLU A 162 28.00 -21.45 -11.13
N VAL A 163 27.07 -21.12 -10.25
CA VAL A 163 25.81 -20.44 -10.62
C VAL A 163 26.10 -19.09 -11.25
N LYS A 164 27.06 -18.32 -10.70
CA LYS A 164 27.49 -17.03 -11.26
C LYS A 164 28.03 -17.19 -12.68
N GLU A 165 28.92 -18.16 -12.93
CA GLU A 165 29.45 -18.45 -14.26
C GLU A 165 28.35 -18.85 -15.26
N ILE A 166 27.45 -19.77 -14.87
CA ILE A 166 26.34 -20.23 -15.71
C ILE A 166 25.42 -19.07 -16.10
N VAL A 167 24.97 -18.29 -15.11
CA VAL A 167 23.99 -17.21 -15.30
C VAL A 167 24.56 -16.09 -16.15
N LEU A 168 25.81 -15.66 -15.89
CA LEU A 168 26.48 -14.63 -16.69
C LEU A 168 26.73 -15.10 -18.13
N ALA A 169 27.26 -16.31 -18.33
CA ALA A 169 27.51 -16.86 -19.65
C ALA A 169 26.22 -16.96 -20.47
N THR A 170 25.16 -17.49 -19.86
CA THR A 170 23.85 -17.64 -20.50
C THR A 170 23.29 -16.31 -20.98
N CYS A 171 23.18 -15.32 -20.08
CA CYS A 171 22.46 -14.09 -20.38
C CYS A 171 23.22 -13.21 -21.37
N LEU A 172 24.56 -13.14 -21.25
CA LEU A 172 25.39 -12.36 -22.17
C LEU A 172 25.51 -13.02 -23.54
N ALA A 173 25.58 -14.36 -23.61
CA ALA A 173 25.53 -15.07 -24.88
C ALA A 173 24.17 -14.86 -25.57
N ALA A 174 23.06 -15.01 -24.85
CA ALA A 174 21.73 -14.78 -25.40
C ALA A 174 21.55 -13.35 -25.92
N HIS A 175 21.98 -12.34 -25.15
CA HIS A 175 21.97 -10.94 -25.58
C HIS A 175 22.79 -10.72 -26.86
N GLY A 176 23.99 -11.31 -26.95
CA GLY A 176 24.81 -11.28 -28.16
C GLY A 176 24.11 -11.91 -29.37
N LEU A 177 23.50 -13.09 -29.22
CA LEU A 177 22.74 -13.75 -30.30
C LEU A 177 21.57 -12.90 -30.78
N THR A 178 20.83 -12.25 -29.87
CA THR A 178 19.69 -11.40 -30.25
C THR A 178 20.12 -10.17 -31.04
N ARG A 179 21.30 -9.61 -30.76
CA ARG A 179 21.85 -8.46 -31.48
C ARG A 179 22.56 -8.83 -32.79
N LEU A 180 22.88 -10.11 -32.99
CA LEU A 180 23.58 -10.57 -34.19
C LEU A 180 22.68 -10.45 -35.43
N GLN A 181 22.87 -9.38 -36.19
CA GLN A 181 22.29 -9.21 -37.53
C GLN A 181 23.10 -10.01 -38.55
N MET A 182 22.42 -10.90 -39.29
CA MET A 182 23.04 -11.62 -40.39
C MET A 182 22.89 -10.80 -41.68
N PRO A 183 23.89 -10.81 -42.59
CA PRO A 183 23.77 -10.14 -43.88
C PRO A 183 22.53 -10.62 -44.63
N GLU A 184 21.77 -9.70 -45.24
CA GLU A 184 20.65 -10.08 -46.11
C GLU A 184 21.16 -10.91 -47.30
N LYS A 185 20.78 -12.19 -47.34
CA LYS A 185 20.95 -12.98 -48.55
C LYS A 185 19.92 -12.50 -49.57
N PRO A 186 20.31 -12.20 -50.83
CA PRO A 186 19.38 -11.73 -51.86
C PRO A 186 18.26 -12.76 -52.07
N ASP A 187 17.02 -12.27 -52.01
CA ASP A 187 15.73 -12.95 -52.24
C ASP A 187 15.83 -14.44 -52.61
N ASN A 188 16.00 -15.28 -51.61
CA ASN A 188 15.74 -16.70 -51.76
C ASN A 188 14.63 -17.04 -50.77
N ASN A 189 13.42 -17.22 -51.29
CA ASN A 189 12.26 -17.76 -50.55
C ASN A 189 12.51 -19.18 -49.97
N ASN A 190 13.73 -19.69 -50.09
CA ASN A 190 14.14 -20.97 -49.56
C ASN A 190 14.38 -20.87 -48.05
N LEU A 191 13.59 -21.63 -47.31
CA LEU A 191 13.80 -21.85 -45.89
C LEU A 191 15.13 -22.60 -45.69
N GLN A 192 15.88 -22.18 -44.67
CA GLN A 192 17.07 -22.87 -44.19
C GLN A 192 16.65 -24.06 -43.33
N GLU A 193 17.27 -25.22 -43.57
CA GLU A 193 17.13 -26.39 -42.72
C GLU A 193 18.31 -26.47 -41.75
N LEU A 194 17.98 -26.78 -40.49
CA LEU A 194 18.93 -27.00 -39.41
C LEU A 194 18.69 -28.38 -38.81
N TYR A 195 19.76 -29.02 -38.38
CA TYR A 195 19.71 -30.36 -37.82
C TYR A 195 20.28 -30.38 -36.41
N ARG A 196 19.65 -31.17 -35.54
CA ARG A 196 20.16 -31.51 -34.21
C ARG A 196 19.94 -32.99 -33.94
N ALA A 197 21.01 -33.70 -33.62
CA ALA A 197 20.94 -35.10 -33.21
C ALA A 197 20.74 -35.21 -31.70
N GLU A 198 19.80 -36.04 -31.27
CA GLU A 198 19.44 -36.26 -29.87
C GLU A 198 19.42 -37.76 -29.54
N SER A 199 19.70 -38.09 -28.28
CA SER A 199 19.53 -39.45 -27.77
C SER A 199 18.18 -39.55 -27.08
N SER A 200 17.27 -40.41 -27.57
CA SER A 200 15.93 -40.58 -27.01
C SER A 200 15.96 -40.98 -25.53
N ARG A 201 17.02 -41.68 -25.10
CA ARG A 201 17.26 -42.05 -23.69
C ARG A 201 17.56 -40.85 -22.79
N LYS A 202 18.05 -39.74 -23.35
CA LYS A 202 18.34 -38.48 -22.64
C LYS A 202 17.20 -37.46 -22.74
N ILE A 203 16.18 -37.71 -23.57
CA ILE A 203 14.99 -36.86 -23.66
C ILE A 203 14.01 -37.33 -22.58
N PRO A 204 13.63 -36.48 -21.60
CA PRO A 204 12.62 -36.87 -20.62
C PRO A 204 11.30 -37.23 -21.29
N GLU A 205 10.63 -38.27 -20.81
CA GLU A 205 9.34 -38.72 -21.35
C GLU A 205 8.30 -37.60 -21.37
N SER A 206 8.30 -36.72 -20.36
CA SER A 206 7.43 -35.55 -20.30
C SER A 206 7.67 -34.57 -21.47
N ILE A 207 8.91 -34.38 -21.91
CA ILE A 207 9.24 -33.54 -23.08
C ILE A 207 8.80 -34.24 -24.36
N TRP A 208 9.01 -35.55 -24.45
CA TRP A 208 8.55 -36.35 -25.59
C TRP A 208 7.04 -36.22 -25.80
N LEU A 209 6.25 -36.41 -24.74
CA LEU A 209 4.80 -36.25 -24.74
C LEU A 209 4.37 -34.82 -25.08
N LYS A 210 5.08 -33.81 -24.56
CA LYS A 210 4.82 -32.40 -24.89
C LYS A 210 4.99 -32.14 -26.40
N ARG A 211 6.06 -32.66 -27.04
CA ARG A 211 6.26 -32.52 -28.50
C ARG A 211 5.08 -33.10 -29.29
N HIS A 212 4.64 -34.31 -28.94
CA HIS A 212 3.46 -34.91 -29.57
C HIS A 212 2.17 -34.11 -29.36
N LYS A 213 1.92 -33.64 -28.14
CA LYS A 213 0.76 -32.80 -27.82
C LYS A 213 0.77 -31.48 -28.61
N THR A 214 1.94 -30.85 -28.75
CA THR A 214 2.09 -29.60 -29.49
C THR A 214 1.81 -29.74 -30.98
N MET A 215 2.15 -30.88 -31.59
CA MET A 215 1.79 -31.17 -32.99
C MET A 215 0.27 -31.25 -33.17
N ALA A 216 -0.43 -31.90 -32.24
CA ALA A 216 -1.88 -32.07 -32.30
C ALA A 216 -2.64 -30.76 -32.01
N ALA A 217 -2.14 -29.94 -31.07
CA ALA A 217 -2.78 -28.70 -30.66
C ALA A 217 -2.37 -27.47 -31.50
N HIS A 218 -1.35 -27.60 -32.36
CA HIS A 218 -0.72 -26.49 -33.08
C HIS A 218 -0.25 -25.34 -32.18
N LEU A 219 0.14 -25.66 -30.94
CA LEU A 219 0.69 -24.70 -29.99
C LEU A 219 2.21 -24.85 -29.92
N PRO A 220 2.98 -23.74 -29.84
CA PRO A 220 4.42 -23.83 -29.77
C PRO A 220 4.88 -24.34 -28.39
N LEU A 221 6.01 -25.05 -28.38
CA LEU A 221 6.69 -25.51 -27.17
C LEU A 221 7.95 -24.70 -26.94
N ARG A 222 8.02 -24.01 -25.81
CA ARG A 222 9.23 -23.31 -25.35
C ARG A 222 10.33 -24.29 -24.97
N GLN A 223 11.56 -24.01 -25.38
CA GLN A 223 12.76 -24.76 -25.02
C GLN A 223 13.61 -23.92 -24.07
N GLU A 224 13.78 -24.35 -22.82
CA GLU A 224 14.45 -23.53 -21.80
C GLU A 224 15.97 -23.38 -22.00
N GLY A 225 16.62 -24.31 -22.70
CA GLY A 225 18.05 -24.25 -22.98
C GLY A 225 18.35 -23.69 -24.38
N PHE A 226 19.61 -23.41 -24.63
CA PHE A 226 20.09 -23.17 -25.99
C PHE A 226 19.84 -24.41 -26.86
N ILE A 227 19.52 -24.16 -28.14
CA ILE A 227 19.39 -25.21 -29.14
C ILE A 227 20.58 -25.07 -30.08
N SER A 228 21.58 -25.93 -29.91
CA SER A 228 22.71 -26.05 -30.83
C SER A 228 22.33 -26.97 -32.00
N THR A 229 22.57 -26.48 -33.21
CA THR A 229 22.18 -27.10 -34.48
C THR A 229 23.30 -26.93 -35.52
N SER A 230 23.20 -27.62 -36.65
CA SER A 230 24.10 -27.47 -37.80
C SER A 230 23.31 -27.34 -39.10
N GLU A 231 23.86 -26.62 -40.09
CA GLU A 231 23.31 -26.57 -41.46
C GLU A 231 23.49 -27.92 -42.18
N GLU A 232 24.49 -28.71 -41.80
CA GLU A 232 24.85 -29.95 -42.47
C GLU A 232 24.78 -31.13 -41.51
N MET A 233 23.97 -32.14 -41.84
CA MET A 233 23.87 -33.34 -41.01
C MET A 233 25.22 -34.09 -40.89
N ALA A 234 26.06 -34.02 -41.93
CA ALA A 234 27.38 -34.63 -41.97
C ALA A 234 28.40 -33.97 -41.03
N ALA A 235 28.19 -32.69 -40.69
CA ALA A 235 29.04 -31.96 -39.75
C ALA A 235 28.76 -32.35 -38.28
N MET A 236 27.64 -33.02 -38.01
CA MET A 236 27.26 -33.42 -36.65
C MET A 236 27.85 -34.78 -36.25
N LYS A 237 28.22 -34.92 -34.97
CA LYS A 237 28.51 -36.24 -34.38
C LYS A 237 27.22 -37.01 -34.12
N LEU A 238 26.95 -38.01 -34.97
CA LEU A 238 25.73 -38.84 -34.88
C LEU A 238 25.84 -40.05 -33.93
N SER A 239 27.03 -40.38 -33.42
CA SER A 239 27.24 -41.54 -32.55
C SER A 239 26.45 -41.43 -31.25
N GLY A 240 25.72 -42.50 -30.87
CA GLY A 240 24.91 -42.53 -29.64
C GLY A 240 23.57 -41.78 -29.71
N THR A 241 23.18 -41.28 -30.90
CA THR A 241 21.91 -40.60 -31.16
C THR A 241 20.99 -41.45 -32.02
N ASP A 242 19.69 -41.42 -31.73
CA ASP A 242 18.63 -42.16 -32.43
C ASP A 242 17.43 -41.28 -32.80
N THR A 243 17.49 -39.99 -32.43
CA THR A 243 16.46 -38.99 -32.69
C THR A 243 17.08 -37.82 -33.45
N LEU A 244 16.38 -37.31 -34.45
CA LEU A 244 16.75 -36.14 -35.24
C LEU A 244 15.68 -35.06 -35.08
N LEU A 245 16.10 -33.86 -34.72
CA LEU A 245 15.27 -32.66 -34.77
C LEU A 245 15.66 -31.85 -36.00
N LYS A 246 14.75 -31.77 -36.96
CA LYS A 246 14.86 -30.97 -38.18
C LYS A 246 14.11 -29.65 -37.97
N ILE A 247 14.84 -28.54 -37.91
CA ILE A 247 14.29 -27.20 -37.70
C ILE A 247 14.34 -26.45 -39.04
N THR A 248 13.20 -25.92 -39.47
CA THR A 248 13.10 -25.14 -40.71
C THR A 248 12.84 -23.69 -40.36
N GLN A 249 13.64 -22.76 -40.90
CA GLN A 249 13.56 -21.35 -40.54
C GLN A 249 13.92 -20.42 -41.70
N PRO A 250 13.45 -19.16 -41.74
CA PRO A 250 13.98 -18.18 -42.68
C PRO A 250 15.49 -17.96 -42.49
N PRO A 251 16.26 -17.64 -43.55
CA PRO A 251 17.73 -17.47 -43.45
C PRO A 251 18.21 -16.42 -42.43
N ASN A 252 17.39 -15.40 -42.14
CA ASN A 252 17.69 -14.31 -41.21
C ASN A 252 16.85 -14.39 -39.91
N SER A 253 16.53 -15.58 -39.45
CA SER A 253 15.57 -15.78 -38.37
C SER A 253 16.22 -15.85 -36.98
N ILE A 254 15.64 -16.66 -36.08
CA ILE A 254 15.98 -16.75 -34.65
C ILE A 254 17.35 -17.42 -34.47
N GLY A 255 17.65 -18.47 -35.23
CA GLY A 255 18.95 -19.14 -35.18
C GLY A 255 20.07 -18.29 -35.77
N LYS A 256 21.20 -18.22 -35.07
CA LYS A 256 22.37 -17.40 -35.42
C LYS A 256 23.59 -18.28 -35.64
N LYS A 257 24.31 -18.03 -36.74
CA LYS A 257 25.55 -18.74 -37.07
C LYS A 257 26.68 -18.28 -36.17
N VAL A 258 27.27 -19.21 -35.42
CA VAL A 258 28.37 -18.94 -34.47
C VAL A 258 29.61 -19.78 -34.74
N GLN A 259 29.67 -20.47 -35.89
CA GLN A 259 30.74 -21.40 -36.23
C GLN A 259 32.15 -20.83 -35.95
N ASP A 260 32.42 -19.55 -36.27
CA ASP A 260 33.77 -18.98 -36.16
C ASP A 260 34.12 -18.65 -34.71
N LEU A 261 33.10 -18.48 -33.86
CA LEU A 261 33.19 -18.28 -32.41
C LEU A 261 33.19 -19.61 -31.62
N SER A 262 32.87 -20.73 -32.27
CA SER A 262 32.67 -22.02 -31.62
C SER A 262 33.98 -22.72 -31.23
N TYR A 263 33.91 -23.55 -30.18
CA TYR A 263 34.96 -24.51 -29.83
C TYR A 263 35.21 -25.50 -30.98
N LYS A 264 34.17 -25.91 -31.71
CA LYS A 264 34.26 -26.82 -32.86
C LYS A 264 33.76 -26.15 -34.13
N ARG A 265 34.69 -25.51 -34.83
CA ARG A 265 34.39 -24.77 -36.06
C ARG A 265 33.88 -25.65 -37.20
N ASP A 266 34.24 -26.93 -37.19
CA ASP A 266 33.86 -27.94 -38.18
C ASP A 266 32.39 -28.38 -38.07
N GLU A 267 31.73 -28.15 -36.93
CA GLU A 267 30.31 -28.53 -36.73
C GLU A 267 29.32 -27.52 -37.38
N GLN A 268 29.82 -26.43 -38.00
CA GLN A 268 29.02 -25.37 -38.64
C GLN A 268 27.86 -24.86 -37.76
N GLU A 269 28.19 -24.57 -36.49
CA GLU A 269 27.19 -24.39 -35.45
C GLU A 269 26.27 -23.16 -35.66
N ILE A 270 24.97 -23.41 -35.52
CA ILE A 270 23.90 -22.40 -35.42
C ILE A 270 23.21 -22.55 -34.06
N LEU A 271 23.15 -21.45 -33.32
CA LEU A 271 22.52 -21.40 -31.99
C LEU A 271 21.20 -20.67 -32.03
N LEU A 272 20.20 -21.26 -31.38
CA LEU A 272 18.98 -20.58 -30.98
C LEU A 272 19.06 -20.27 -29.47
N PRO A 273 18.70 -19.05 -29.05
CA PRO A 273 18.81 -18.63 -27.66
C PRO A 273 17.85 -19.42 -26.74
N PRO A 274 18.10 -19.42 -25.42
CA PRO A 274 17.20 -19.98 -24.41
C PRO A 274 15.79 -19.38 -24.53
N GLY A 275 14.78 -20.19 -24.26
CA GLY A 275 13.38 -19.78 -24.35
C GLY A 275 12.82 -19.74 -25.78
N THR A 276 13.57 -20.21 -26.79
CA THR A 276 13.04 -20.31 -28.16
C THR A 276 11.79 -21.21 -28.19
N GLN A 277 10.72 -20.71 -28.79
CA GLN A 277 9.49 -21.46 -29.05
C GLN A 277 9.61 -22.25 -30.35
N LEU A 278 9.34 -23.56 -30.28
CA LEU A 278 9.29 -24.46 -31.43
C LEU A 278 7.86 -24.93 -31.71
N ALA A 279 7.35 -24.65 -32.91
CA ALA A 279 6.11 -25.23 -33.41
C ALA A 279 6.42 -26.56 -34.13
N PHE A 280 6.14 -27.69 -33.48
CA PHE A 280 6.34 -29.02 -34.06
C PHE A 280 5.28 -29.32 -35.11
N SER A 281 5.71 -29.81 -36.29
CA SER A 281 4.85 -29.97 -37.46
C SER A 281 4.61 -31.41 -37.87
N SER A 282 5.53 -32.31 -37.59
CA SER A 282 5.42 -33.74 -37.91
C SER A 282 6.36 -34.59 -37.05
N PHE A 283 6.05 -35.88 -36.98
CA PHE A 283 6.90 -36.91 -36.41
C PHE A 283 6.85 -38.14 -37.30
N MET A 284 8.01 -38.69 -37.65
CA MET A 284 8.13 -39.88 -38.50
C MET A 284 9.34 -40.72 -38.10
N GLU A 285 9.40 -41.95 -38.59
CA GLU A 285 10.57 -42.82 -38.43
C GLU A 285 11.21 -43.03 -39.80
N GLU A 286 12.47 -42.64 -39.95
CA GLU A 286 13.21 -42.68 -41.21
C GLU A 286 14.57 -43.36 -40.97
N ASN A 287 14.86 -44.43 -41.72
CA ASN A 287 16.12 -45.19 -41.61
C ASN A 287 16.44 -45.63 -40.16
N GLY A 288 15.41 -46.00 -39.38
CA GLY A 288 15.54 -46.40 -37.97
C GLY A 288 15.79 -45.24 -37.00
N ARG A 289 15.69 -43.98 -37.45
CA ARG A 289 15.77 -42.78 -36.61
C ARG A 289 14.40 -42.14 -36.46
N LYS A 290 14.13 -41.62 -35.26
CA LYS A 290 12.92 -40.85 -34.96
C LYS A 290 13.13 -39.40 -35.36
N VAL A 291 12.34 -38.86 -36.27
CA VAL A 291 12.51 -37.51 -36.82
C VAL A 291 11.36 -36.62 -36.38
N PHE A 292 11.69 -35.52 -35.70
CA PHE A 292 10.77 -34.41 -35.44
C PHE A 292 11.05 -33.27 -36.40
N GLU A 293 10.01 -32.73 -37.03
CA GLU A 293 10.10 -31.46 -37.75
C GLU A 293 9.51 -30.32 -36.90
N ALA A 294 10.19 -29.18 -36.90
CA ALA A 294 9.75 -28.00 -36.16
C ALA A 294 10.12 -26.68 -36.86
N PHE A 295 9.41 -25.62 -36.48
CA PHE A 295 9.69 -24.25 -36.88
C PHE A 295 9.98 -23.40 -35.64
N PRO A 296 11.02 -22.55 -35.63
CA PRO A 296 11.22 -21.60 -34.56
C PRO A 296 10.27 -20.41 -34.78
N VAL A 297 9.55 -20.02 -33.75
CA VAL A 297 8.48 -19.02 -33.84
C VAL A 297 8.55 -18.01 -32.70
N ARG A 298 7.93 -16.84 -32.89
CA ARG A 298 7.67 -15.86 -31.82
C ARG A 298 6.16 -15.74 -31.65
N SER A 299 5.62 -16.32 -30.58
CA SER A 299 4.20 -16.30 -30.27
C SER A 299 3.94 -15.81 -28.85
N LEU A 300 2.78 -15.18 -28.64
CA LEU A 300 2.25 -14.90 -27.29
C LEU A 300 1.68 -16.15 -26.61
N ASP A 301 1.57 -17.28 -27.33
CA ASP A 301 1.05 -18.53 -26.77
C ASP A 301 1.96 -19.07 -25.66
N GLY A 302 1.36 -19.31 -24.49
CA GLY A 302 2.08 -19.82 -23.32
C GLY A 302 2.97 -18.80 -22.62
N ILE A 303 2.90 -17.51 -23.00
CA ILE A 303 3.58 -16.41 -22.32
C ILE A 303 2.53 -15.56 -21.59
N ASP A 304 2.67 -15.44 -20.28
CA ASP A 304 1.85 -14.54 -19.46
C ASP A 304 2.80 -13.59 -18.71
N PRO A 305 2.86 -12.30 -19.10
CA PRO A 305 3.75 -11.34 -18.45
C PRO A 305 3.39 -11.06 -16.99
N TYR A 306 2.22 -11.48 -16.52
CA TYR A 306 1.72 -11.29 -15.16
C TYR A 306 1.79 -12.55 -14.29
N ALA A 307 2.33 -13.66 -14.82
CA ALA A 307 2.51 -14.90 -14.05
C ALA A 307 3.55 -14.76 -12.93
N TYR A 308 4.44 -13.76 -13.03
CA TYR A 308 5.47 -13.45 -12.04
C TYR A 308 5.47 -11.96 -11.70
N SER A 309 5.61 -11.68 -10.40
CA SER A 309 5.80 -10.36 -9.82
C SER A 309 6.97 -10.41 -8.86
N ALA A 310 7.91 -9.47 -8.99
CA ALA A 310 9.04 -9.35 -8.07
C ALA A 310 8.58 -9.18 -6.62
N VAL A 311 7.46 -8.48 -6.41
CA VAL A 311 6.86 -8.25 -5.09
C VAL A 311 6.35 -9.55 -4.49
N ASP A 312 5.60 -10.35 -5.27
CA ASP A 312 5.08 -11.62 -4.79
C ASP A 312 6.21 -12.62 -4.51
N ALA A 313 7.24 -12.64 -5.36
CA ALA A 313 8.41 -13.49 -5.19
C ALA A 313 9.18 -13.15 -3.90
N GLU A 314 9.37 -11.86 -3.60
CA GLU A 314 10.01 -11.42 -2.36
C GLU A 314 9.14 -11.76 -1.14
N ILE A 315 7.82 -11.54 -1.21
CA ILE A 315 6.87 -11.95 -0.15
C ILE A 315 6.98 -13.46 0.08
N ARG A 316 6.99 -14.26 -0.99
CA ARG A 316 7.12 -15.71 -0.92
C ARG A 316 8.42 -16.15 -0.26
N THR A 317 9.55 -15.56 -0.63
CA THR A 317 10.86 -15.83 -0.01
C THR A 317 10.83 -15.56 1.49
N LYS A 318 10.25 -14.43 1.92
CA LYS A 318 10.10 -14.09 3.34
C LYS A 318 9.15 -15.05 4.07
N LEU A 319 8.07 -15.50 3.44
CA LEU A 319 7.16 -16.52 3.99
C LEU A 319 7.84 -17.89 4.14
N ILE A 320 8.73 -18.28 3.22
CA ILE A 320 9.53 -19.50 3.34
C ILE A 320 10.46 -19.41 4.55
N ALA A 321 11.16 -18.29 4.71
CA ALA A 321 12.02 -18.07 5.88
C ALA A 321 11.24 -18.12 7.19
N LEU A 322 10.03 -17.53 7.23
CA LEU A 322 9.12 -17.61 8.38
C LEU A 322 8.71 -19.05 8.67
N LEU A 323 8.32 -19.81 7.65
CA LEU A 323 7.95 -21.22 7.78
C LEU A 323 9.10 -22.07 8.32
N GLU A 324 10.33 -21.85 7.84
CA GLU A 324 11.54 -22.53 8.34
C GLU A 324 11.80 -22.21 9.81
N GLY A 325 11.67 -20.94 10.20
CA GLY A 325 11.77 -20.52 11.60
C GLY A 325 10.72 -21.19 12.49
N MET A 326 9.46 -21.23 12.04
CA MET A 326 8.37 -21.88 12.78
C MET A 326 8.57 -23.40 12.90
N ARG A 327 9.02 -24.06 11.82
CA ARG A 327 9.37 -25.48 11.85
C ARG A 327 10.53 -25.75 12.81
N HIS A 328 11.55 -24.91 12.82
CA HIS A 328 12.67 -25.05 13.74
C HIS A 328 12.21 -25.01 15.20
N VAL A 329 11.40 -24.02 15.58
CA VAL A 329 10.79 -23.91 16.92
C VAL A 329 9.98 -25.16 17.25
N SER A 330 9.20 -25.68 16.29
CA SER A 330 8.41 -26.91 16.46
C SER A 330 9.28 -28.15 16.69
N THR A 331 10.40 -28.29 15.97
CA THR A 331 11.33 -29.43 16.11
C THR A 331 12.16 -29.43 17.39
N GLN A 332 12.30 -28.27 18.06
CA GLN A 332 12.91 -28.19 19.39
C GLN A 332 12.00 -28.74 20.50
N ALA A 333 10.78 -29.19 20.17
CA ALA A 333 9.95 -30.00 21.07
C ALA A 333 10.53 -31.44 21.15
N PRO A 334 10.83 -31.97 22.36
CA PRO A 334 11.52 -33.26 22.47
C PRO A 334 10.66 -34.43 21.94
N PRO A 335 11.28 -35.48 21.36
CA PRO A 335 10.57 -36.66 20.90
C PRO A 335 9.92 -37.40 22.08
N ARG A 336 8.82 -38.11 21.80
CA ARG A 336 8.08 -38.95 22.76
C ARG A 336 8.99 -40.04 23.36
N LEU A 337 9.67 -39.75 24.47
CA LEU A 337 10.24 -40.78 25.33
C LEU A 337 9.25 -41.15 26.43
N LYS A 338 8.70 -42.36 26.31
CA LYS A 338 7.93 -43.04 27.37
C LYS A 338 8.90 -43.54 28.44
N THR A 339 9.36 -42.67 29.34
CA THR A 339 9.90 -43.15 30.62
C THR A 339 9.41 -42.25 31.75
N SER A 340 8.75 -42.90 32.71
CA SER A 340 8.29 -42.30 33.95
C SER A 340 9.46 -42.24 34.95
N PHE A 341 10.02 -41.06 35.19
CA PHE A 341 10.59 -40.73 36.49
C PHE A 341 10.74 -39.20 36.62
N TRP A 342 10.67 -38.72 37.85
CA TRP A 342 10.13 -37.42 38.23
C TRP A 342 11.04 -36.18 38.08
N HIS A 343 10.34 -35.05 37.97
CA HIS A 343 10.61 -33.67 38.44
C HIS A 343 11.61 -32.73 37.74
N SER A 344 11.08 -31.50 37.56
CA SER A 344 11.70 -30.21 37.24
C SER A 344 12.55 -30.10 35.97
N LEU A 345 11.87 -29.94 34.85
CA LEU A 345 12.34 -29.05 33.79
C LEU A 345 11.24 -28.02 33.54
N PRO A 346 11.43 -26.74 33.93
CA PRO A 346 10.55 -25.68 33.45
C PRO A 346 10.75 -25.59 31.94
N GLN A 347 9.69 -25.37 31.16
CA GLN A 347 9.67 -25.21 29.69
C GLN A 347 9.56 -26.51 28.86
N ARG A 348 8.36 -27.10 28.82
CA ARG A 348 7.97 -28.03 27.74
C ARG A 348 6.77 -27.45 26.99
N ILE A 349 6.81 -27.49 25.66
CA ILE A 349 5.66 -27.13 24.81
C ILE A 349 4.54 -28.14 25.08
N LYS A 350 3.35 -27.66 25.45
CA LYS A 350 2.18 -28.52 25.71
C LYS A 350 1.66 -29.12 24.41
N LYS A 351 0.95 -30.25 24.49
CA LYS A 351 0.39 -30.94 23.30
C LYS A 351 -0.55 -30.06 22.48
N SER A 352 -1.32 -29.18 23.14
CA SER A 352 -2.19 -28.21 22.47
C SER A 352 -1.38 -27.18 21.66
N GLU A 353 -0.29 -26.67 22.23
CA GLU A 353 0.61 -25.68 21.62
C GLU A 353 1.28 -26.24 20.34
N ALA A 354 1.73 -27.49 20.39
CA ALA A 354 2.31 -28.16 19.22
C ALA A 354 1.27 -28.36 18.09
N SER A 355 0.00 -28.58 18.43
CA SER A 355 -1.07 -28.73 17.43
C SER A 355 -1.38 -27.42 16.72
N GLU A 356 -1.41 -26.31 17.45
CA GLU A 356 -1.68 -24.99 16.90
C GLU A 356 -0.52 -24.48 16.03
N LEU A 357 0.74 -24.72 16.45
CA LEU A 357 1.91 -24.44 15.62
C LEU A 357 1.90 -25.27 14.34
N LEU A 358 1.52 -26.55 14.42
CA LEU A 358 1.42 -27.40 13.23
C LEU A 358 0.37 -26.84 12.27
N GLU A 359 -0.80 -26.44 12.76
CA GLU A 359 -1.83 -25.80 11.94
C GLU A 359 -1.33 -24.51 11.29
N LEU A 360 -0.62 -23.66 12.06
CA LEU A 360 0.00 -22.45 11.53
C LEU A 360 1.01 -22.75 10.41
N THR A 361 1.87 -23.76 10.60
CA THR A 361 2.85 -24.16 9.56
C THR A 361 2.17 -24.68 8.29
N VAL A 362 1.07 -25.44 8.41
CA VAL A 362 0.30 -25.91 7.25
C VAL A 362 -0.34 -24.75 6.50
N GLN A 363 -0.81 -23.72 7.20
CA GLN A 363 -1.36 -22.52 6.56
C GLN A 363 -0.27 -21.68 5.89
N LEU A 364 0.89 -21.52 6.54
CA LEU A 364 2.07 -20.88 5.95
C LEU A 364 2.50 -21.60 4.66
N GLU A 365 2.55 -22.92 4.65
CA GLU A 365 2.85 -23.72 3.44
C GLU A 365 1.85 -23.45 2.30
N LYS A 366 0.54 -23.42 2.62
CA LYS A 366 -0.49 -23.07 1.64
C LYS A 366 -0.31 -21.67 1.10
N LEU A 367 0.09 -20.73 1.96
CA LEU A 367 0.31 -19.34 1.57
C LEU A 367 1.56 -19.20 0.69
N VAL A 368 2.66 -19.88 1.01
CA VAL A 368 3.85 -19.95 0.15
C VAL A 368 3.48 -20.48 -1.24
N ALA A 369 2.68 -21.55 -1.31
CA ALA A 369 2.21 -22.09 -2.58
C ALA A 369 1.25 -21.14 -3.32
N PHE A 370 0.43 -20.38 -2.58
CA PHE A 370 -0.47 -19.37 -3.16
C PHE A 370 0.29 -18.23 -3.83
N PHE A 371 1.40 -17.77 -3.24
CA PHE A 371 2.26 -16.74 -3.83
C PHE A 371 3.19 -17.27 -4.95
N ASP A 372 3.08 -18.54 -5.34
CA ASP A 372 3.79 -19.10 -6.51
C ASP A 372 3.20 -18.57 -7.84
N ASP A 373 1.93 -18.14 -7.82
CA ASP A 373 1.20 -17.62 -8.96
C ASP A 373 0.81 -16.15 -8.74
N SER A 374 1.48 -15.24 -9.45
CA SER A 374 1.22 -13.80 -9.31
C SER A 374 -0.12 -13.35 -9.88
N ARG A 375 -0.86 -14.22 -10.58
CA ARG A 375 -2.16 -13.89 -11.19
C ARG A 375 -3.29 -13.78 -10.18
N HIS A 376 -3.07 -14.21 -8.93
CA HIS A 376 -4.06 -14.02 -7.88
C HIS A 376 -4.38 -12.53 -7.68
N PRO A 377 -5.67 -12.15 -7.55
CA PRO A 377 -6.06 -10.77 -7.30
C PRO A 377 -5.42 -10.22 -6.02
N PHE A 378 -5.07 -8.93 -6.05
CA PHE A 378 -4.51 -8.22 -4.90
C PHE A 378 -5.35 -8.38 -3.63
N SER A 379 -6.67 -8.24 -3.73
CA SER A 379 -7.59 -8.37 -2.59
C SER A 379 -7.57 -9.76 -1.96
N GLU A 380 -7.37 -10.81 -2.76
CA GLU A 380 -7.25 -12.18 -2.28
C GLU A 380 -5.91 -12.39 -1.54
N LYS A 381 -4.81 -11.89 -2.11
CA LYS A 381 -3.48 -11.89 -1.47
C LYS A 381 -3.50 -11.15 -0.13
N GLN A 382 -4.08 -9.95 -0.09
CA GLN A 382 -4.21 -9.15 1.13
C GLN A 382 -5.06 -9.89 2.17
N LYS A 383 -6.21 -10.45 1.77
CA LYS A 383 -7.07 -11.24 2.65
C LYS A 383 -6.35 -12.45 3.25
N MET A 384 -5.56 -13.16 2.46
CA MET A 384 -4.81 -14.34 2.89
C MET A 384 -3.69 -13.98 3.87
N LEU A 385 -2.88 -12.95 3.57
CA LEU A 385 -1.85 -12.45 4.50
C LEU A 385 -2.48 -11.95 5.80
N TYR A 386 -3.57 -11.18 5.72
CA TYR A 386 -4.25 -10.63 6.89
C TYR A 386 -4.92 -11.72 7.74
N GLY A 387 -5.46 -12.76 7.11
CA GLY A 387 -5.99 -13.94 7.81
C GLY A 387 -4.92 -14.63 8.64
N LEU A 388 -3.72 -14.84 8.07
CA LEU A 388 -2.60 -15.42 8.77
C LEU A 388 -2.07 -14.51 9.90
N TYR A 389 -1.97 -13.20 9.64
CA TYR A 389 -1.63 -12.20 10.66
C TYR A 389 -2.56 -12.28 11.87
N LYS A 390 -3.88 -12.30 11.66
CA LYS A 390 -4.88 -12.44 12.73
C LYS A 390 -4.68 -13.73 13.53
N GLN A 391 -4.43 -14.84 12.85
CA GLN A 391 -4.20 -16.12 13.52
C GLN A 391 -2.92 -16.10 14.34
N MET A 392 -1.83 -15.58 13.79
CA MET A 392 -0.57 -15.42 14.53
C MET A 392 -0.73 -14.49 15.73
N SER A 393 -1.53 -13.43 15.61
CA SER A 393 -1.79 -12.48 16.69
C SER A 393 -2.54 -13.15 17.84
N LYS A 394 -3.57 -13.94 17.51
CA LYS A 394 -4.29 -14.76 18.49
C LYS A 394 -3.36 -15.74 19.21
N LEU A 395 -2.46 -16.41 18.48
CA LEU A 395 -1.49 -17.33 19.07
C LEU A 395 -0.46 -16.60 19.93
N ALA A 396 0.02 -15.44 19.50
CA ALA A 396 0.97 -14.63 20.27
C ALA A 396 0.36 -14.20 21.60
N GLU A 397 -0.89 -13.76 21.61
CA GLU A 397 -1.60 -13.40 22.85
C GLU A 397 -1.83 -14.64 23.74
N GLN A 398 -2.28 -15.74 23.14
CA GLN A 398 -2.47 -17.01 23.86
C GLN A 398 -1.18 -17.53 24.51
N PHE A 399 -0.03 -17.23 23.90
CA PHE A 399 1.28 -17.67 24.37
C PHE A 399 2.16 -16.55 24.91
N LYS A 400 1.60 -15.42 25.33
CA LYS A 400 2.38 -14.26 25.82
C LYS A 400 3.34 -14.58 26.95
N ASP A 401 2.98 -15.52 27.82
CA ASP A 401 3.82 -15.97 28.94
C ASP A 401 4.85 -17.04 28.54
N SER A 402 4.87 -17.47 27.27
CA SER A 402 5.81 -18.47 26.77
C SER A 402 7.08 -17.83 26.25
N ASN A 403 8.15 -17.91 27.04
CA ASN A 403 9.49 -17.45 26.63
C ASN A 403 10.05 -18.12 25.36
N ARG A 404 9.46 -19.24 24.91
CA ARG A 404 9.87 -19.95 23.69
C ARG A 404 9.02 -19.63 22.47
N LEU A 405 7.71 -19.46 22.64
CA LEU A 405 6.78 -19.28 21.53
C LEU A 405 6.49 -17.81 21.25
N TYR A 406 6.44 -16.98 22.29
CA TYR A 406 6.10 -15.58 22.14
C TYR A 406 7.10 -14.81 21.26
N PRO A 407 8.44 -14.89 21.47
CA PRO A 407 9.37 -14.10 20.66
C PRO A 407 9.32 -14.45 19.15
N PRO A 408 9.32 -15.75 18.74
CA PRO A 408 9.15 -16.10 17.33
C PRO A 408 7.80 -15.67 16.74
N LEU A 409 6.71 -15.74 17.51
CA LEU A 409 5.39 -15.29 17.05
C LEU A 409 5.34 -13.76 16.88
N GLN A 410 5.96 -12.99 17.79
CA GLN A 410 6.11 -11.54 17.67
C GLN A 410 6.97 -11.13 16.47
N GLN A 411 8.10 -11.79 16.27
CA GLN A 411 8.92 -11.59 15.08
C GLN A 411 8.13 -11.91 13.80
N GLY A 412 7.38 -13.00 13.82
CA GLY A 412 6.50 -13.39 12.74
C GLY A 412 5.38 -12.37 12.47
N LEU A 413 4.78 -11.78 13.51
CA LEU A 413 3.79 -10.70 13.37
C LEU A 413 4.38 -9.45 12.72
N SER A 414 5.55 -9.02 13.18
CA SER A 414 6.28 -7.89 12.58
C SER A 414 6.59 -8.15 11.10
N LEU A 415 7.03 -9.37 10.77
CA LEU A 415 7.25 -9.77 9.39
C LEU A 415 5.95 -9.77 8.58
N MET A 416 4.88 -10.40 9.05
CA MET A 416 3.59 -10.43 8.37
C MET A 416 3.05 -9.02 8.11
N ASN A 417 3.27 -8.11 9.05
CA ASN A 417 2.94 -6.71 8.88
C ASN A 417 3.74 -6.07 7.74
N HIS A 418 5.06 -6.27 7.75
CA HIS A 418 5.93 -5.81 6.67
C HIS A 418 5.52 -6.38 5.30
N LEU A 419 5.07 -7.64 5.24
CA LEU A 419 4.58 -8.25 4.00
C LEU A 419 3.29 -7.63 3.49
N LEU A 420 2.36 -7.25 4.37
CA LEU A 420 1.15 -6.52 4.00
C LEU A 420 1.51 -5.16 3.39
N ILE A 421 2.40 -4.40 4.04
CA ILE A 421 2.92 -3.13 3.51
C ILE A 421 3.57 -3.33 2.16
N GLN A 422 4.43 -4.35 2.04
CA GLN A 422 5.14 -4.62 0.81
C GLN A 422 4.19 -4.96 -0.35
N LEU A 423 3.15 -5.76 -0.09
CA LEU A 423 2.12 -6.08 -1.07
C LEU A 423 1.41 -4.80 -1.54
N GLU A 424 1.03 -3.93 -0.59
CA GLU A 424 0.38 -2.66 -0.88
C GLU A 424 1.32 -1.69 -1.64
N MET A 425 2.59 -1.57 -1.22
CA MET A 425 3.60 -0.75 -1.93
C MET A 425 3.84 -1.26 -3.35
N GLY A 426 3.83 -2.57 -3.56
CA GLY A 426 3.93 -3.17 -4.90
C GLY A 426 2.80 -2.72 -5.81
N ASN A 427 1.58 -2.67 -5.28
CA ASN A 427 0.41 -2.14 -5.98
C ASN A 427 0.53 -0.61 -6.23
N LEU A 428 1.29 0.10 -5.39
CA LEU A 428 1.59 1.53 -5.50
C LEU A 428 2.93 1.84 -6.20
N SER A 429 3.61 0.87 -6.82
CA SER A 429 4.89 1.08 -7.52
C SER A 429 4.80 2.21 -8.56
N SER A 430 3.71 2.26 -9.32
CA SER A 430 3.43 3.35 -10.25
C SER A 430 3.30 4.73 -9.58
N LEU A 431 2.82 4.79 -8.34
CA LEU A 431 2.74 6.03 -7.56
C LEU A 431 4.13 6.50 -7.12
N VAL A 432 5.03 5.58 -6.75
CA VAL A 432 6.42 5.92 -6.41
C VAL A 432 7.14 6.54 -7.62
N GLU A 433 7.01 5.93 -8.80
CA GLU A 433 7.58 6.48 -10.04
C GLU A 433 7.01 7.86 -10.39
N GLN A 434 5.69 8.04 -10.21
CA GLN A 434 5.03 9.32 -10.42
C GLN A 434 5.53 10.38 -9.42
N ALA A 435 5.66 10.00 -8.15
CA ALA A 435 6.14 10.89 -7.09
C ALA A 435 7.61 11.28 -7.28
N ASP A 436 8.44 10.35 -7.75
CA ASP A 436 9.83 10.62 -8.11
C ASP A 436 9.94 11.64 -9.26
N TYR A 437 9.10 11.52 -10.29
CA TYR A 437 9.00 12.52 -11.34
C TYR A 437 8.60 13.89 -10.76
N VAL A 438 7.50 13.97 -10.01
CA VAL A 438 7.01 15.25 -9.49
C VAL A 438 8.00 15.90 -8.52
N TYR A 439 8.67 15.10 -7.70
CA TYR A 439 9.75 15.55 -6.82
C TYR A 439 10.92 16.11 -7.62
N SER A 440 11.49 15.32 -8.53
CA SER A 440 12.70 15.66 -9.28
C SER A 440 12.54 16.91 -10.15
N TYR A 441 11.36 17.09 -10.75
CA TYR A 441 11.10 18.20 -11.66
C TYR A 441 10.49 19.42 -10.98
N HIS A 442 9.76 19.26 -9.87
CA HIS A 442 8.96 20.35 -9.27
C HIS A 442 9.16 20.50 -7.75
N LEU A 443 8.77 19.52 -6.94
CA LEU A 443 8.69 19.70 -5.47
C LEU A 443 10.05 19.83 -4.77
N SER A 444 11.13 19.36 -5.39
CA SER A 444 12.51 19.55 -4.87
C SER A 444 13.07 20.96 -5.13
N LYS A 445 12.43 21.77 -5.97
CA LYS A 445 12.95 23.08 -6.37
C LYS A 445 12.67 24.13 -5.29
N ALA A 446 13.55 25.11 -5.14
CA ALA A 446 13.26 26.26 -4.29
C ALA A 446 12.08 27.05 -4.85
N TYR A 447 11.34 27.74 -3.98
CA TYR A 447 10.40 28.78 -4.42
C TYR A 447 11.16 29.92 -5.12
N THR A 448 10.67 30.37 -6.28
CA THR A 448 11.27 31.50 -7.01
C THR A 448 10.73 32.86 -6.58
N GLU A 449 9.57 32.89 -5.90
CA GLU A 449 8.85 34.12 -5.51
C GLU A 449 8.76 34.26 -3.98
N THR A 450 9.82 33.92 -3.26
CA THR A 450 9.89 33.99 -1.79
C THR A 450 9.63 35.38 -1.20
N HIS A 451 9.78 36.44 -2.00
CA HIS A 451 9.44 37.82 -1.60
C HIS A 451 7.94 38.01 -1.31
N LEU A 452 7.07 37.11 -1.77
CA LEU A 452 5.63 37.15 -1.51
C LEU A 452 5.26 36.52 -0.16
N ASP A 453 6.00 35.49 0.27
CA ASP A 453 5.86 34.83 1.58
C ASP A 453 7.10 33.98 1.87
N THR A 454 7.77 34.27 2.98
CA THR A 454 8.99 33.57 3.40
C THR A 454 8.75 32.47 4.45
N THR A 455 7.54 32.37 5.01
CA THR A 455 7.25 31.64 6.26
C THR A 455 7.58 30.15 6.18
N ASP A 456 7.51 29.56 4.98
CA ASP A 456 7.81 28.15 4.71
C ASP A 456 8.55 27.96 3.37
N ALA A 457 9.51 28.86 3.08
CA ALA A 457 10.31 28.75 1.86
C ALA A 457 11.28 27.57 1.89
N GLU A 458 11.94 27.38 3.04
CA GLU A 458 12.92 26.31 3.26
C GLU A 458 12.98 25.96 4.75
N LEU A 459 13.35 24.71 5.06
CA LEU A 459 13.69 24.24 6.39
C LEU A 459 15.17 23.81 6.40
N LYS A 460 15.96 24.33 7.34
CA LYS A 460 17.41 24.14 7.41
C LYS A 460 17.84 23.61 8.78
N GLN A 461 18.53 22.47 8.79
CA GLN A 461 19.18 21.92 9.98
C GLN A 461 20.36 21.03 9.55
N ASP A 462 21.46 21.08 10.30
CA ASP A 462 22.64 20.21 10.11
C ASP A 462 23.22 20.18 8.67
N GLY A 463 23.14 21.31 7.95
CA GLY A 463 23.63 21.44 6.57
C GLY A 463 22.71 20.85 5.51
N GLN A 464 21.59 20.23 5.90
CA GLN A 464 20.53 19.81 4.98
C GLN A 464 19.50 20.92 4.80
N VAL A 465 18.98 21.03 3.58
CA VAL A 465 17.97 22.04 3.21
C VAL A 465 16.80 21.34 2.54
N ILE A 466 15.62 21.47 3.13
CA ILE A 466 14.36 20.99 2.56
C ILE A 466 13.64 22.19 1.96
N GLN A 467 13.40 22.15 0.66
CA GLN A 467 12.66 23.21 -0.03
C GLN A 467 11.15 22.99 0.14
N ARG A 468 10.40 24.09 0.29
CA ARG A 468 8.93 24.08 0.33
C ARG A 468 8.35 23.13 1.40
N PRO A 469 8.84 23.11 2.65
CA PRO A 469 8.48 22.10 3.65
C PRO A 469 6.96 21.96 3.88
N ASN A 470 6.17 23.02 3.74
CA ASN A 470 4.72 22.96 3.94
C ASN A 470 3.94 22.38 2.73
N HIS A 471 4.49 22.45 1.52
CA HIS A 471 3.86 22.02 0.26
C HIS A 471 4.82 21.22 -0.63
N GLY A 472 5.65 20.39 0.00
CA GLY A 472 6.64 19.53 -0.65
C GLY A 472 6.14 18.09 -0.87
N LEU A 473 7.09 17.17 -1.03
CA LEU A 473 6.84 15.75 -1.31
C LEU A 473 5.95 15.07 -0.26
N ALA A 474 6.24 15.29 1.03
CA ALA A 474 5.51 14.64 2.13
C ALA A 474 4.01 14.99 2.10
N HIS A 475 3.68 16.27 1.98
CA HIS A 475 2.30 16.74 1.79
C HIS A 475 1.65 16.09 0.56
N SER A 476 2.30 16.18 -0.62
CA SER A 476 1.75 15.66 -1.87
C SER A 476 1.46 14.16 -1.81
N LEU A 477 2.33 13.36 -1.18
CA LEU A 477 2.11 11.93 -1.00
C LEU A 477 0.99 11.62 0.00
N ARG A 478 0.92 12.31 1.15
CA ARG A 478 -0.17 12.13 2.12
C ARG A 478 -1.54 12.42 1.50
N VAL A 479 -1.72 13.55 0.84
CA VAL A 479 -3.01 13.87 0.19
C VAL A 479 -3.36 12.91 -0.93
N THR A 480 -2.35 12.35 -1.60
CA THR A 480 -2.55 11.33 -2.64
C THR A 480 -3.04 10.02 -2.05
N THR A 481 -2.53 9.61 -0.88
CA THR A 481 -2.95 8.39 -0.17
C THR A 481 -4.25 8.57 0.62
N TYR A 482 -4.74 9.79 0.82
CA TYR A 482 -6.08 10.05 1.39
C TYR A 482 -7.22 9.83 0.39
N ILE A 483 -6.96 9.95 -0.92
CA ILE A 483 -7.99 9.79 -1.96
C ILE A 483 -8.81 8.50 -1.83
N PRO A 484 -8.21 7.30 -1.75
CA PRO A 484 -8.99 6.07 -1.59
C PRO A 484 -9.82 6.06 -0.29
N LEU A 485 -9.27 6.57 0.82
CA LEU A 485 -9.96 6.63 2.11
C LEU A 485 -11.18 7.57 2.06
N VAL A 486 -11.04 8.72 1.42
CA VAL A 486 -12.12 9.70 1.25
C VAL A 486 -13.23 9.15 0.34
N VAL A 487 -12.87 8.44 -0.72
CA VAL A 487 -13.85 7.79 -1.61
C VAL A 487 -14.65 6.74 -0.84
N GLU A 488 -13.98 5.86 -0.10
CA GLU A 488 -14.63 4.84 0.72
C GLU A 488 -15.57 5.46 1.76
N TYR A 489 -15.12 6.53 2.42
CA TYR A 489 -15.92 7.27 3.38
C TYR A 489 -17.20 7.84 2.75
N PHE A 490 -17.10 8.52 1.60
CA PHE A 490 -18.27 9.05 0.90
C PHE A 490 -19.19 7.99 0.30
N GLN A 491 -18.66 6.84 -0.11
CA GLN A 491 -19.49 5.70 -0.54
C GLN A 491 -20.45 5.22 0.56
N GLN A 492 -20.10 5.44 1.83
CA GLN A 492 -20.89 5.00 2.97
C GLN A 492 -21.80 6.10 3.49
N PHE A 493 -21.25 7.30 3.73
CA PHE A 493 -21.89 8.33 4.56
C PHE A 493 -22.27 9.62 3.84
N ALA A 494 -21.95 9.76 2.55
CA ALA A 494 -22.31 10.96 1.81
C ALA A 494 -23.83 11.07 1.57
N GLN A 495 -24.29 12.29 1.31
CA GLN A 495 -25.63 12.59 0.81
C GLN A 495 -25.93 11.79 -0.48
N PRO A 496 -27.20 11.44 -0.77
CA PRO A 496 -27.55 10.43 -1.77
C PRO A 496 -26.92 10.62 -3.17
N GLU A 497 -26.89 11.84 -3.68
CA GLU A 497 -26.31 12.11 -5.01
C GLU A 497 -24.79 11.95 -5.03
N LEU A 498 -24.07 12.49 -4.03
CA LEU A 498 -22.62 12.32 -3.92
C LEU A 498 -22.26 10.84 -3.71
N LYS A 499 -22.98 10.14 -2.83
CA LYS A 499 -22.81 8.72 -2.56
C LYS A 499 -22.93 7.89 -3.83
N LYS A 500 -23.97 8.16 -4.65
CA LYS A 500 -24.17 7.49 -5.94
C LYS A 500 -22.98 7.67 -6.89
N GLN A 501 -22.43 8.88 -6.99
CA GLN A 501 -21.25 9.13 -7.83
C GLN A 501 -20.00 8.44 -7.27
N CYS A 502 -19.77 8.51 -5.95
CA CYS A 502 -18.63 7.88 -5.29
C CYS A 502 -18.63 6.34 -5.42
N LEU A 503 -19.81 5.69 -5.47
CA LEU A 503 -19.91 4.25 -5.74
C LEU A 503 -19.40 3.85 -7.13
N THR A 504 -19.35 4.79 -8.09
CA THR A 504 -18.78 4.57 -9.42
C THR A 504 -17.27 4.81 -9.48
N LEU A 505 -16.67 5.36 -8.42
CA LEU A 505 -15.23 5.62 -8.35
C LEU A 505 -14.51 4.36 -7.84
N HIS A 506 -13.80 3.69 -8.74
CA HIS A 506 -12.97 2.53 -8.42
C HIS A 506 -11.83 2.37 -9.44
N GLY A 507 -10.82 1.58 -9.09
CA GLY A 507 -9.75 1.17 -10.00
C GLY A 507 -9.00 2.36 -10.63
N ASP A 508 -9.05 2.43 -11.96
CA ASP A 508 -8.28 3.39 -12.77
C ASP A 508 -8.65 4.86 -12.49
N GLU A 509 -9.93 5.15 -12.20
CA GLU A 509 -10.38 6.52 -11.91
C GLU A 509 -9.76 7.05 -10.59
N ILE A 510 -9.63 6.17 -9.58
CA ILE A 510 -8.93 6.51 -8.32
C ILE A 510 -7.45 6.77 -8.58
N LYS A 511 -6.79 5.93 -9.40
CA LYS A 511 -5.37 6.12 -9.76
C LYS A 511 -5.14 7.46 -10.45
N LYS A 512 -6.01 7.84 -11.39
CA LYS A 512 -5.95 9.14 -12.07
C LYS A 512 -6.17 10.30 -11.11
N LEU A 513 -7.12 10.18 -10.18
CA LEU A 513 -7.39 11.21 -9.18
C LEU A 513 -6.22 11.37 -8.18
N SER A 514 -5.62 10.26 -7.76
CA SER A 514 -4.38 10.23 -6.97
C SER A 514 -3.22 10.92 -7.71
N LEU A 515 -3.03 10.63 -9.01
CA LEU A 515 -2.05 11.33 -9.84
C LEU A 515 -2.34 12.85 -9.88
N CYS A 516 -3.60 13.28 -9.94
CA CYS A 516 -3.94 14.70 -9.89
C CYS A 516 -3.55 15.36 -8.57
N MET A 517 -3.78 14.67 -7.45
CA MET A 517 -3.41 15.17 -6.12
C MET A 517 -1.90 15.35 -5.96
N LEU A 518 -1.11 14.45 -6.54
CA LEU A 518 0.34 14.54 -6.51
C LEU A 518 0.86 15.84 -7.16
N PHE A 519 0.23 16.28 -8.26
CA PHE A 519 0.55 17.54 -8.94
C PHE A 519 -0.14 18.77 -8.33
N SER A 520 -1.03 18.61 -7.35
CA SER A 520 -1.96 19.67 -6.95
C SER A 520 -1.29 20.95 -6.41
N VAL A 521 -0.05 20.85 -5.92
CA VAL A 521 0.76 21.98 -5.41
C VAL A 521 2.10 22.16 -6.13
N SER A 522 2.33 21.41 -7.21
CA SER A 522 3.63 21.36 -7.92
C SER A 522 4.05 22.70 -8.57
N GLY A 523 3.09 23.55 -8.94
CA GLY A 523 3.29 24.86 -9.55
C GLY A 523 3.29 26.05 -8.59
N ARG A 524 3.36 25.84 -7.26
CA ARG A 524 3.49 26.97 -6.32
C ARG A 524 4.89 27.56 -6.39
N GLU A 525 5.03 28.89 -6.40
CA GLU A 525 6.34 29.56 -6.35
C GLU A 525 6.57 30.42 -5.09
N SER A 526 5.64 30.33 -4.14
CA SER A 526 5.72 30.87 -2.78
C SER A 526 4.68 30.17 -1.90
N ASP A 527 4.73 30.35 -0.57
CA ASP A 527 3.74 29.73 0.31
C ASP A 527 2.41 30.51 0.45
N ILE A 528 2.35 31.72 -0.12
CA ILE A 528 1.22 32.67 -0.04
C ILE A 528 -0.17 32.01 -0.14
N ALA A 529 -1.00 32.24 0.87
CA ALA A 529 -2.35 31.69 0.89
C ALA A 529 -3.29 32.42 -0.08
N PHE A 530 -4.31 31.71 -0.59
CA PHE A 530 -5.35 32.26 -1.48
C PHE A 530 -5.99 33.55 -0.93
N LYS A 531 -6.21 33.64 0.38
CA LYS A 531 -6.81 34.82 1.04
C LYS A 531 -5.97 36.09 0.89
N HIS A 532 -4.67 35.97 0.65
CA HIS A 532 -3.75 37.11 0.53
C HIS A 532 -3.59 37.56 -0.92
N ASP A 533 -3.50 36.60 -1.86
CA ASP A 533 -3.47 36.90 -3.29
C ASP A 533 -4.22 35.83 -4.11
N PRO A 534 -5.52 36.03 -4.35
CA PRO A 534 -6.33 35.10 -5.14
C PRO A 534 -5.87 34.95 -6.58
N GLN A 535 -5.32 36.01 -7.18
CA GLN A 535 -4.87 35.97 -8.58
C GLN A 535 -3.62 35.13 -8.69
N LYS A 536 -2.64 35.38 -7.81
CA LYS A 536 -1.39 34.62 -7.81
C LYS A 536 -1.61 33.14 -7.52
N TYR A 537 -2.51 32.84 -6.59
CA TYR A 537 -2.90 31.46 -6.32
C TYR A 537 -3.51 30.78 -7.55
N ARG A 538 -4.31 31.49 -8.36
CA ARG A 538 -4.85 30.95 -9.63
C ARG A 538 -3.74 30.70 -10.67
N GLU A 539 -2.72 31.55 -10.73
CA GLU A 539 -1.54 31.31 -11.58
C GLU A 539 -0.81 30.02 -11.17
N TYR A 540 -0.59 29.80 -9.87
CA TYR A 540 0.00 28.54 -9.37
C TYR A 540 -0.85 27.33 -9.72
N ARG A 541 -2.18 27.42 -9.60
CA ARG A 541 -3.09 26.34 -9.99
C ARG A 541 -3.04 26.04 -11.50
N GLU A 542 -2.90 27.07 -12.34
CA GLU A 542 -2.70 26.90 -13.78
C GLU A 542 -1.37 26.18 -14.07
N GLN A 543 -0.28 26.57 -13.39
CA GLN A 543 1.02 25.91 -13.52
C GLN A 543 0.95 24.44 -13.09
N CYS A 544 0.31 24.11 -11.96
CA CYS A 544 0.07 22.73 -11.55
C CYS A 544 -0.63 21.92 -12.65
N ALA A 545 -1.68 22.48 -13.26
CA ALA A 545 -2.43 21.81 -14.31
C ALA A 545 -1.61 21.58 -15.58
N GLN A 546 -0.77 22.55 -15.96
CA GLN A 546 0.14 22.43 -17.11
C GLN A 546 1.24 21.38 -16.88
N GLN A 547 1.82 21.34 -15.67
CA GLN A 547 2.82 20.34 -15.28
C GLN A 547 2.22 18.92 -15.30
N PHE A 548 1.00 18.75 -14.78
CA PHE A 548 0.23 17.50 -14.90
C PHE A 548 0.03 17.10 -16.37
N ALA A 549 -0.42 18.03 -17.22
CA ALA A 549 -0.68 17.75 -18.62
C ALA A 549 0.58 17.34 -19.38
N ALA A 550 1.73 17.95 -19.08
CA ALA A 550 3.02 17.60 -19.65
C ALA A 550 3.43 16.16 -19.28
N TYR A 551 3.23 15.76 -18.02
CA TYR A 551 3.51 14.39 -17.58
C TYR A 551 2.54 13.35 -18.17
N ALA A 552 1.24 13.69 -18.21
CA ALA A 552 0.19 12.81 -18.70
C ALA A 552 0.19 12.69 -20.24
N HIS A 553 0.93 13.56 -20.94
CA HIS A 553 1.06 13.52 -22.39
C HIS A 553 1.60 12.16 -22.85
N LYS A 554 0.89 11.50 -23.78
CA LYS A 554 1.13 10.12 -24.26
C LYS A 554 0.78 8.99 -23.28
N LYS A 555 0.40 9.30 -22.03
CA LYS A 555 -0.03 8.31 -21.02
C LYS A 555 -1.55 8.27 -20.82
N MET A 556 -2.25 9.32 -21.24
CA MET A 556 -3.69 9.50 -21.02
C MET A 556 -4.38 10.13 -22.24
N PRO A 557 -5.66 9.80 -22.53
CA PRO A 557 -6.44 10.47 -23.57
C PRO A 557 -6.59 11.98 -23.32
N SER A 558 -6.57 12.79 -24.38
CA SER A 558 -6.57 14.26 -24.26
C SER A 558 -7.81 14.83 -23.55
N GLU A 559 -8.98 14.20 -23.68
CA GLU A 559 -10.20 14.64 -22.99
C GLU A 559 -10.14 14.38 -21.48
N GLU A 560 -9.52 13.28 -21.06
CA GLU A 560 -9.26 13.04 -19.63
C GLU A 560 -8.25 14.03 -19.06
N ILE A 561 -7.17 14.32 -19.81
CA ILE A 561 -6.19 15.33 -19.41
C ILE A 561 -6.90 16.67 -19.16
N LYS A 562 -7.77 17.12 -20.08
CA LYS A 562 -8.54 18.36 -19.91
C LYS A 562 -9.43 18.34 -18.67
N LYS A 563 -10.14 17.23 -18.43
CA LYS A 563 -11.00 17.03 -17.24
C LYS A 563 -10.20 17.20 -15.95
N TYR A 564 -9.03 16.58 -15.84
CA TYR A 564 -8.22 16.65 -14.62
C TYR A 564 -7.46 17.97 -14.47
N MET A 565 -7.03 18.59 -15.57
CA MET A 565 -6.53 19.98 -15.54
C MET A 565 -7.58 20.94 -14.99
N GLU A 566 -8.85 20.79 -15.40
CA GLU A 566 -9.97 21.60 -14.89
C GLU A 566 -10.15 21.42 -13.37
N LEU A 567 -10.03 20.20 -12.86
CA LEU A 567 -10.09 19.93 -11.42
C LEU A 567 -8.93 20.55 -10.65
N ILE A 568 -7.68 20.40 -11.14
CA ILE A 568 -6.49 20.98 -10.50
C ILE A 568 -6.61 22.51 -10.45
N ARG A 569 -7.01 23.16 -11.56
CA ARG A 569 -7.21 24.61 -11.64
C ARG A 569 -8.17 25.14 -10.57
N ASN A 570 -9.20 24.36 -10.28
CA ASN A 570 -10.28 24.78 -9.41
C ASN A 570 -10.17 24.23 -7.99
N MET A 571 -9.15 23.45 -7.64
CA MET A 571 -9.04 22.88 -6.29
C MET A 571 -9.01 24.00 -5.23
N GLY A 572 -9.94 23.93 -4.27
CA GLY A 572 -10.18 24.96 -3.26
C GLY A 572 -11.03 26.17 -3.71
N ASN A 573 -11.53 26.21 -4.95
CA ASN A 573 -12.38 27.29 -5.45
C ASN A 573 -13.87 27.03 -5.14
N PRO A 574 -14.49 27.76 -4.19
CA PRO A 574 -15.88 27.53 -3.79
C PRO A 574 -16.90 27.84 -4.92
N ASP A 575 -16.53 28.68 -5.89
CA ASP A 575 -17.42 29.06 -6.98
C ASP A 575 -17.43 28.04 -8.14
N TYR A 576 -16.49 27.09 -8.16
CA TYR A 576 -16.44 26.09 -9.22
C TYR A 576 -17.72 25.26 -9.29
N LEU A 577 -18.29 24.88 -8.14
CA LEU A 577 -19.56 24.15 -8.03
C LEU A 577 -20.76 24.92 -8.62
N LYS A 578 -20.67 26.24 -8.78
CA LYS A 578 -21.71 27.09 -9.39
C LYS A 578 -21.59 27.17 -10.91
N SER A 579 -20.61 26.50 -11.51
CA SER A 579 -20.38 26.49 -12.96
C SER A 579 -21.58 25.93 -13.72
N LYS A 580 -21.95 26.57 -14.84
CA LYS A 580 -23.02 26.11 -15.73
C LYS A 580 -22.76 24.73 -16.36
N ASN A 581 -21.49 24.30 -16.43
CA ASN A 581 -21.07 23.02 -16.97
C ASN A 581 -20.76 21.97 -15.89
N MET A 582 -21.21 22.22 -14.65
CA MET A 582 -20.99 21.29 -13.54
C MET A 582 -21.87 20.04 -13.71
N THR A 583 -21.23 18.88 -13.70
CA THR A 583 -21.91 17.58 -13.68
C THR A 583 -21.80 16.97 -12.28
N PRO A 584 -22.73 16.09 -11.86
CA PRO A 584 -22.61 15.39 -10.57
C PRO A 584 -21.28 14.66 -10.39
N GLN A 585 -20.77 14.04 -11.46
CA GLN A 585 -19.47 13.37 -11.44
C GLN A 585 -18.31 14.36 -11.21
N LYS A 586 -18.32 15.52 -11.88
CA LYS A 586 -17.28 16.56 -11.66
C LYS A 586 -17.34 17.11 -10.24
N ALA A 587 -18.53 17.33 -9.70
CA ALA A 587 -18.73 17.76 -8.32
C ALA A 587 -18.18 16.72 -7.34
N ALA A 588 -18.45 15.44 -7.56
CA ALA A 588 -17.94 14.36 -6.71
C ALA A 588 -16.41 14.31 -6.69
N LEU A 589 -15.75 14.36 -7.85
CA LEU A 589 -14.28 14.39 -7.94
C LEU A 589 -13.69 15.61 -7.22
N PHE A 590 -14.33 16.78 -7.38
CA PHE A 590 -13.93 18.00 -6.69
C PHE A 590 -14.06 17.89 -5.16
N HIS A 591 -15.16 17.33 -4.65
CA HIS A 591 -15.37 17.11 -3.22
C HIS A 591 -14.35 16.14 -2.64
N VAL A 592 -14.04 15.05 -3.34
CA VAL A 592 -13.01 14.08 -2.91
C VAL A 592 -11.63 14.74 -2.82
N MET A 593 -11.20 15.47 -3.85
CA MET A 593 -9.90 16.16 -3.85
C MET A 593 -9.81 17.22 -2.75
N ASN A 594 -10.86 18.02 -2.56
CA ASN A 594 -10.87 19.06 -1.55
C ASN A 594 -10.87 18.49 -0.14
N LEU A 595 -11.65 17.45 0.15
CA LEU A 595 -11.63 16.84 1.47
C LEU A 595 -10.25 16.23 1.76
N ALA A 596 -9.64 15.51 0.81
CA ALA A 596 -8.28 14.99 0.96
C ALA A 596 -7.26 16.10 1.28
N HIS A 597 -7.35 17.25 0.62
CA HIS A 597 -6.49 18.40 0.93
C HIS A 597 -6.81 19.02 2.30
N ILE A 598 -8.09 19.16 2.66
CA ILE A 598 -8.53 19.75 3.94
C ILE A 598 -8.04 18.92 5.12
N LEU A 599 -8.12 17.59 5.02
CA LEU A 599 -7.65 16.69 6.08
C LEU A 599 -6.19 16.94 6.44
N ASP A 600 -5.31 17.16 5.45
CA ASP A 600 -3.89 17.39 5.70
C ASP A 600 -3.58 18.77 6.32
N LEU A 601 -4.57 19.66 6.43
CA LEU A 601 -4.39 20.99 7.04
C LEU A 601 -4.13 20.92 8.55
N MET A 602 -4.30 19.76 9.20
CA MET A 602 -3.90 19.53 10.61
C MET A 602 -2.44 19.90 10.86
N ARG A 603 -1.59 19.83 9.82
CA ARG A 603 -0.18 20.21 9.88
C ARG A 603 0.08 21.72 9.94
N CYS A 604 -0.88 22.55 9.55
CA CYS A 604 -0.65 23.99 9.37
C CYS A 604 -1.77 24.90 9.91
N TYR A 605 -2.93 24.35 10.29
CA TYR A 605 -4.06 25.12 10.82
C TYR A 605 -4.19 24.89 12.33
N GLN A 606 -4.34 25.98 13.08
CA GLN A 606 -4.75 25.90 14.48
C GLN A 606 -6.14 25.28 14.60
N LEU A 607 -6.42 24.63 15.74
CA LEU A 607 -7.66 23.87 15.95
C LEU A 607 -8.95 24.60 15.49
N PRO A 608 -9.21 25.87 15.84
CA PRO A 608 -10.44 26.56 15.42
C PRO A 608 -10.52 26.76 13.90
N GLN A 609 -9.38 27.05 13.28
CA GLN A 609 -9.28 27.24 11.83
C GLN A 609 -9.49 25.91 11.10
N TYR A 610 -8.92 24.83 11.62
CA TYR A 610 -9.08 23.48 11.08
C TYR A 610 -10.54 23.00 11.19
N GLN A 611 -11.16 23.14 12.37
CA GLN A 611 -12.57 22.82 12.57
C GLN A 611 -13.47 23.59 11.59
N SER A 612 -13.24 24.89 11.41
CA SER A 612 -14.00 25.68 10.43
C SER A 612 -13.82 25.17 8.99
N ALA A 613 -12.61 24.74 8.62
CA ALA A 613 -12.34 24.19 7.29
C ALA A 613 -13.04 22.84 7.06
N VAL A 614 -12.98 21.94 8.05
CA VAL A 614 -13.70 20.66 8.03
C VAL A 614 -15.20 20.91 7.96
N MET A 615 -15.77 21.71 8.86
CA MET A 615 -17.21 22.00 8.87
C MET A 615 -17.73 22.52 7.53
N LYS A 616 -16.95 23.36 6.83
CA LYS A 616 -17.35 23.89 5.51
C LYS A 616 -17.16 22.89 4.38
N GLY A 617 -16.12 22.06 4.44
CA GLY A 617 -15.72 21.15 3.36
C GLY A 617 -16.30 19.74 3.45
N HIS A 618 -16.83 19.35 4.61
CA HIS A 618 -17.27 18.00 4.93
C HIS A 618 -18.75 17.94 5.34
N ASP A 619 -19.18 18.71 6.35
CA ASP A 619 -20.49 18.53 6.99
C ASP A 619 -21.69 18.66 6.03
N PRO A 620 -21.71 19.60 5.06
CA PRO A 620 -22.80 19.71 4.09
C PRO A 620 -22.93 18.49 3.15
N LEU A 621 -21.91 17.63 3.10
CA LEU A 621 -21.81 16.53 2.15
C LEU A 621 -22.22 15.18 2.74
N ILE A 622 -22.47 15.09 4.04
CA ILE A 622 -22.71 13.82 4.75
C ILE A 622 -24.10 13.77 5.40
N ILE A 623 -24.53 12.56 5.74
CA ILE A 623 -25.69 12.29 6.58
C ILE A 623 -25.19 12.03 8.01
N PRO A 624 -25.41 12.94 8.97
CA PRO A 624 -24.89 12.78 10.33
C PRO A 624 -25.44 11.54 11.01
N SER A 625 -24.57 10.77 11.67
CA SER A 625 -24.94 9.65 12.55
C SER A 625 -23.78 9.32 13.48
N SER A 626 -24.04 8.61 14.58
CA SER A 626 -22.98 8.12 15.48
C SER A 626 -21.97 7.23 14.75
N SER A 627 -22.46 6.38 13.84
CA SER A 627 -21.62 5.54 12.99
C SER A 627 -20.75 6.37 12.04
N GLN A 628 -21.31 7.39 11.39
CA GLN A 628 -20.56 8.29 10.51
C GLN A 628 -19.48 9.05 11.30
N GLN A 629 -19.81 9.61 12.47
CA GLN A 629 -18.85 10.33 13.31
C GLN A 629 -17.70 9.43 13.75
N HIS A 630 -17.99 8.17 14.12
CA HIS A 630 -16.97 7.19 14.45
C HIS A 630 -16.00 6.95 13.27
N HIS A 631 -16.52 6.71 12.07
CA HIS A 631 -15.69 6.49 10.88
C HIS A 631 -14.89 7.74 10.49
N PHE A 632 -15.47 8.92 10.64
CA PHE A 632 -14.78 10.18 10.38
C PHE A 632 -13.66 10.44 11.40
N ASN A 633 -13.89 10.15 12.69
CA ASN A 633 -12.85 10.21 13.72
C ASN A 633 -11.70 9.25 13.42
N ARG A 634 -12.00 8.03 12.94
CA ARG A 634 -10.97 7.10 12.49
C ARG A 634 -10.16 7.62 11.31
N LEU A 635 -10.82 8.24 10.32
CA LEU A 635 -10.14 8.89 9.20
C LEU A 635 -9.21 10.02 9.68
N LEU A 636 -9.66 10.84 10.63
CA LEU A 636 -8.84 11.89 11.25
C LEU A 636 -7.66 11.32 12.04
N SER A 637 -7.83 10.19 12.74
CA SER A 637 -6.73 9.50 13.43
C SER A 637 -5.67 9.06 12.43
N THR A 638 -6.06 8.38 11.35
CA THR A 638 -5.15 7.97 10.28
C THR A 638 -4.41 9.14 9.65
N VAL A 639 -5.11 10.27 9.43
CA VAL A 639 -4.47 11.50 8.92
C VAL A 639 -3.42 12.01 9.90
N SER A 640 -3.76 12.09 11.18
CA SER A 640 -2.85 12.52 12.26
C SER A 640 -1.60 11.63 12.33
N GLU A 641 -1.79 10.31 12.33
CA GLU A 641 -0.72 9.31 12.39
C GLU A 641 0.21 9.40 11.17
N ARG A 642 -0.34 9.61 9.97
CA ARG A 642 0.47 9.78 8.75
C ARG A 642 1.29 11.07 8.74
N ILE A 643 0.75 12.18 9.27
CA ILE A 643 1.49 13.44 9.43
C ILE A 643 2.69 13.19 10.35
N GLU A 644 2.44 12.57 11.50
CA GLU A 644 3.47 12.19 12.47
C GLU A 644 4.52 11.23 11.90
N ALA A 645 4.10 10.19 11.18
CA ALA A 645 5.02 9.20 10.60
C ALA A 645 5.98 9.79 9.57
N THR A 646 5.55 10.86 8.89
CA THR A 646 6.41 11.63 7.97
C THR A 646 7.27 12.69 8.65
N GLY A 647 7.19 12.85 9.98
CA GLY A 647 7.98 13.81 10.75
C GLY A 647 7.54 15.26 10.58
N ASP A 648 6.39 15.50 9.98
CA ASP A 648 5.88 16.85 9.72
C ASP A 648 5.41 17.52 11.02
N ARG A 649 5.32 18.85 11.01
CA ARG A 649 4.76 19.61 12.12
C ARG A 649 3.25 19.40 12.22
N GLN A 650 2.68 19.66 13.39
CA GLN A 650 1.24 19.47 13.63
C GLN A 650 0.68 20.45 14.65
N PHE A 651 -0.49 21.03 14.36
CA PHE A 651 -1.18 22.02 15.21
C PHE A 651 -2.51 21.51 15.80
N CYS A 652 -3.04 20.41 15.27
CA CYS A 652 -4.11 19.66 15.91
C CYS A 652 -3.98 18.17 15.61
N ARG A 653 -4.37 17.32 16.57
CA ARG A 653 -4.27 15.85 16.47
C ARG A 653 -5.51 15.17 17.02
N MET A 654 -5.70 13.91 16.65
CA MET A 654 -6.67 13.06 17.33
C MET A 654 -6.04 12.45 18.58
N GLU A 655 -6.73 12.55 19.71
CA GLU A 655 -6.33 11.99 20.99
C GLU A 655 -7.57 11.44 21.70
N GLN A 656 -7.55 10.16 22.06
CA GLN A 656 -8.68 9.48 22.71
C GLN A 656 -10.03 9.71 22.00
N GLY A 657 -10.03 9.71 20.66
CA GLY A 657 -11.23 9.91 19.84
C GLY A 657 -11.71 11.35 19.73
N ARG A 658 -10.96 12.33 20.26
CA ARG A 658 -11.27 13.76 20.16
C ARG A 658 -10.18 14.52 19.42
N LEU A 659 -10.59 15.54 18.68
CA LEU A 659 -9.66 16.45 18.03
C LEU A 659 -9.20 17.50 19.04
N VAL A 660 -7.91 17.54 19.33
CA VAL A 660 -7.30 18.46 20.31
C VAL A 660 -6.29 19.37 19.64
N ALA A 661 -6.06 20.55 20.22
CA ALA A 661 -4.98 21.43 19.81
C ALA A 661 -3.64 20.82 20.23
N CYS A 662 -2.63 20.93 19.38
CA CYS A 662 -1.27 20.56 19.72
C CYS A 662 -0.28 21.56 19.10
N SER A 663 1.00 21.45 19.44
CA SER A 663 2.04 22.26 18.81
C SER A 663 3.31 21.43 18.71
N ARG A 664 3.36 20.57 17.71
CA ARG A 664 4.51 19.72 17.40
C ARG A 664 5.30 20.34 16.26
N ASN A 665 6.61 20.52 16.47
CA ASN A 665 7.51 20.97 15.41
C ASN A 665 8.00 19.78 14.56
N TYR A 666 8.68 20.06 13.45
CA TYR A 666 9.27 19.04 12.60
C TYR A 666 10.20 18.09 13.37
N ASP A 667 10.04 16.79 13.16
CA ASP A 667 11.08 15.80 13.45
C ASP A 667 12.05 15.79 12.27
N PHE A 668 13.08 16.65 12.34
CA PHE A 668 13.89 16.96 11.17
C PHE A 668 14.54 15.73 10.49
N PRO A 669 15.18 14.77 11.20
CA PRO A 669 15.73 13.57 10.56
C PRO A 669 14.68 12.77 9.78
N VAL A 670 13.51 12.55 10.39
CA VAL A 670 12.42 11.81 9.76
C VAL A 670 11.84 12.59 8.57
N PHE A 671 11.61 13.89 8.77
CA PHE A 671 11.03 14.76 7.77
C PHE A 671 11.95 15.00 6.59
N ALA A 672 13.27 15.09 6.80
CA ALA A 672 14.26 15.22 5.74
C ALA A 672 14.27 14.00 4.82
N GLU A 673 14.23 12.80 5.41
CA GLU A 673 14.19 11.55 4.65
C GLU A 673 12.87 11.41 3.87
N ALA A 674 11.73 11.63 4.53
CA ALA A 674 10.42 11.60 3.89
C ALA A 674 10.26 12.70 2.81
N SER A 675 10.87 13.87 2.99
CA SER A 675 10.78 14.97 2.03
C SER A 675 11.75 14.84 0.85
N ALA A 676 12.71 13.91 0.91
CA ALA A 676 13.71 13.70 -0.15
C ALA A 676 13.58 12.37 -0.89
N ASN A 677 12.88 11.40 -0.32
CA ASN A 677 12.76 10.05 -0.88
C ASN A 677 11.28 9.63 -0.99
N PRO A 678 10.70 9.61 -2.21
CA PRO A 678 9.30 9.23 -2.40
C PRO A 678 8.95 7.83 -1.90
N ARG A 679 9.87 6.87 -2.04
CA ARG A 679 9.67 5.50 -1.57
C ARG A 679 9.60 5.45 -0.05
N GLU A 680 10.53 6.12 0.62
CA GLU A 680 10.57 6.12 2.10
C GLU A 680 9.40 6.90 2.69
N CYS A 681 9.02 8.03 2.07
CA CYS A 681 7.83 8.76 2.47
C CYS A 681 6.57 7.89 2.39
N LEU A 682 6.37 7.20 1.27
CA LEU A 682 5.19 6.36 1.09
C LEU A 682 5.21 5.17 2.05
N LYS A 683 6.36 4.54 2.26
CA LYS A 683 6.54 3.47 3.24
C LYS A 683 6.11 3.92 4.64
N ARG A 684 6.58 5.08 5.12
CA ARG A 684 6.21 5.64 6.42
C ARG A 684 4.71 5.90 6.55
N ILE A 685 4.08 6.44 5.50
CA ILE A 685 2.63 6.67 5.44
C ILE A 685 1.83 5.36 5.57
N MET A 686 2.33 4.27 5.00
CA MET A 686 1.63 2.98 5.02
C MET A 686 1.88 2.23 6.33
N GLU A 687 3.08 2.35 6.89
CA GLU A 687 3.41 1.79 8.20
C GLU A 687 2.53 2.37 9.32
N SER A 688 2.08 3.63 9.20
CA SER A 688 1.16 4.22 10.18
C SER A 688 -0.28 3.70 10.11
N ASP A 689 -0.71 3.12 8.99
CA ASP A 689 -2.09 2.60 8.86
C ASP A 689 -2.30 1.27 9.59
N ILE A 690 -1.20 0.67 10.05
CA ILE A 690 -1.21 -0.59 10.77
C ILE A 690 -1.10 -0.26 12.25
N PRO A 691 -2.03 -0.77 13.10
CA PRO A 691 -1.96 -0.58 14.54
C PRO A 691 -0.54 -0.88 15.07
N ALA A 692 0.07 0.11 15.70
CA ALA A 692 1.35 -0.07 16.38
C ALA A 692 1.19 -1.14 17.47
N LEU A 693 1.94 -2.23 17.37
CA LEU A 693 2.06 -3.26 18.41
C LEU A 693 2.89 -2.80 19.62
N THR A 694 3.31 -1.53 19.66
CA THR A 694 4.22 -0.96 20.64
C THR A 694 3.50 0.02 21.55
N GLU A 695 2.64 -0.52 22.43
CA GLU A 695 2.29 0.07 23.74
C GLU A 695 1.34 -0.81 24.59
N ILE A 696 1.05 -2.06 24.19
CA ILE A 696 0.27 -3.01 25.03
C ILE A 696 1.20 -3.77 26.01
N SER A 697 2.20 -3.09 26.56
CA SER A 697 3.13 -3.66 27.54
C SER A 697 3.27 -2.80 28.79
N SER A 698 2.17 -2.31 29.35
CA SER A 698 2.03 -2.07 30.80
C SER A 698 0.67 -1.48 31.13
N GLU A 699 -0.40 -2.26 30.99
CA GLU A 699 -1.56 -2.10 31.87
C GLU A 699 -2.34 -3.41 31.83
N ALA A 700 -2.52 -4.00 33.00
CA ALA A 700 -3.25 -5.24 33.17
C ALA A 700 -4.68 -5.06 32.66
N ILE A 701 -5.13 -6.00 31.83
CA ILE A 701 -6.55 -6.21 31.54
C ILE A 701 -7.24 -6.47 32.89
N PRO A 702 -8.16 -5.62 33.39
CA PRO A 702 -9.06 -6.02 34.45
C PRO A 702 -10.13 -6.92 33.85
N ASP A 703 -10.40 -8.02 34.53
CA ASP A 703 -11.53 -8.92 34.29
C ASP A 703 -12.84 -8.13 34.09
N LEU A 704 -13.58 -8.51 33.04
CA LEU A 704 -14.95 -8.09 32.80
C LEU A 704 -15.86 -8.54 33.95
N SER A 705 -16.06 -7.63 34.92
CA SER A 705 -17.18 -7.66 35.85
C SER A 705 -18.44 -7.12 35.14
N PRO A 706 -19.65 -7.65 35.41
CA PRO A 706 -20.92 -7.08 34.92
C PRO A 706 -21.26 -5.68 35.47
N ALA A 707 -20.28 -4.95 36.02
CA ALA A 707 -20.45 -3.64 36.64
C ALA A 707 -19.94 -2.46 35.77
N ASP A 708 -19.28 -2.73 34.64
CA ASP A 708 -18.71 -1.66 33.78
C ASP A 708 -19.64 -1.19 32.65
N GLU A 709 -20.95 -1.41 32.78
CA GLU A 709 -21.96 -0.71 31.96
C GLU A 709 -22.16 0.77 32.37
N GLN A 710 -21.38 1.30 33.32
CA GLN A 710 -21.58 2.66 33.89
C GLN A 710 -20.51 3.72 33.58
N THR A 711 -19.44 3.43 32.84
CA THR A 711 -18.42 4.46 32.51
C THR A 711 -18.52 5.06 31.11
N ASN A 712 -19.65 4.84 30.42
CA ASN A 712 -20.02 5.53 29.18
C ASN A 712 -21.15 6.55 29.39
N LEU A 713 -21.21 7.18 30.56
CA LEU A 713 -22.05 8.35 30.75
C LEU A 713 -21.33 9.56 30.16
N LEU A 714 -21.86 10.00 29.03
CA LEU A 714 -21.84 11.38 28.56
C LEU A 714 -21.79 12.34 29.76
N THR A 715 -21.07 13.45 29.61
CA THR A 715 -21.42 14.69 30.30
C THR A 715 -22.90 14.96 30.00
N GLU A 716 -23.78 14.47 30.86
CA GLU A 716 -25.21 14.70 30.76
C GLU A 716 -25.47 16.20 30.97
N PRO A 717 -26.43 16.79 30.23
CA PRO A 717 -26.82 18.17 30.47
C PRO A 717 -27.31 18.33 31.91
N VAL A 718 -26.84 19.36 32.59
CA VAL A 718 -27.34 19.72 33.93
C VAL A 718 -28.80 20.15 33.78
N LEU A 719 -29.73 19.31 34.25
CA LEU A 719 -31.17 19.55 34.20
C LEU A 719 -31.61 20.30 35.47
N TYR A 720 -31.89 21.59 35.34
CA TYR A 720 -32.36 22.44 36.44
C TYR A 720 -33.89 22.34 36.58
N LEU A 721 -34.38 21.40 37.39
CA LEU A 721 -35.83 21.21 37.60
C LEU A 721 -36.56 22.44 38.17
N ALA A 722 -35.83 23.39 38.76
CA ALA A 722 -36.40 24.65 39.23
C ALA A 722 -36.89 25.57 38.09
N GLU A 723 -36.47 25.31 36.85
CA GLU A 723 -36.86 26.06 35.64
C GLU A 723 -37.62 25.15 34.66
N LEU A 724 -38.56 24.35 35.19
CA LEU A 724 -39.41 23.42 34.42
C LEU A 724 -40.06 24.06 33.18
N GLU A 725 -40.46 25.33 33.28
CA GLU A 725 -41.09 26.09 32.20
C GLU A 725 -40.23 26.08 30.92
N SER A 726 -38.90 26.14 31.06
CA SER A 726 -37.94 26.14 29.95
C SER A 726 -37.88 24.82 29.19
N TYR A 727 -38.32 23.72 29.80
CA TYR A 727 -38.34 22.39 29.20
C TYR A 727 -39.75 21.94 28.83
N THR A 728 -40.80 22.64 29.30
CA THR A 728 -42.17 22.15 29.27
C THR A 728 -42.67 21.93 27.84
N ASP A 729 -42.52 22.91 26.96
CA ASP A 729 -43.02 22.78 25.57
C ASP A 729 -42.24 21.71 24.79
N LEU A 730 -40.92 21.67 24.95
CA LEU A 730 -40.04 20.70 24.30
C LEU A 730 -40.33 19.26 24.78
N LEU A 731 -40.61 19.11 26.07
CA LEU A 731 -40.98 17.84 26.67
C LEU A 731 -42.37 17.39 26.19
N LEU A 732 -43.36 18.29 26.14
CA LEU A 732 -44.70 17.96 25.61
C LEU A 732 -44.64 17.57 24.13
N ASP A 733 -43.84 18.27 23.32
CA ASP A 733 -43.61 17.93 21.91
C ASP A 733 -42.93 16.56 21.77
N TYR A 734 -41.91 16.30 22.59
CA TYR A 734 -41.27 14.98 22.64
C TYR A 734 -42.28 13.89 22.99
N LEU A 735 -43.02 14.06 24.09
CA LEU A 735 -44.02 13.10 24.56
C LEU A 735 -45.10 12.85 23.52
N ASN A 736 -45.55 13.85 22.77
CA ASN A 736 -46.54 13.67 21.70
C ASN A 736 -45.97 13.00 20.44
N SER A 737 -44.68 13.20 20.14
CA SER A 737 -44.02 12.61 18.98
C SER A 737 -43.51 11.18 19.20
N SER A 738 -43.22 10.80 20.45
CA SER A 738 -42.71 9.47 20.80
C SER A 738 -43.81 8.41 20.81
N THR A 739 -43.50 7.18 20.37
CA THR A 739 -44.48 6.07 20.40
C THR A 739 -44.53 5.36 21.76
N MET A 740 -43.43 5.38 22.52
CA MET A 740 -43.34 4.89 23.89
C MET A 740 -42.39 5.77 24.70
N THR A 741 -42.63 5.88 26.00
CA THR A 741 -41.92 6.76 26.93
C THR A 741 -41.23 5.99 28.05
N GLY A 742 -41.60 4.72 28.26
CA GLY A 742 -41.05 3.88 29.33
C GLY A 742 -41.76 4.05 30.67
N LEU A 743 -42.75 4.95 30.75
CA LEU A 743 -43.62 5.12 31.92
C LEU A 743 -45.01 4.53 31.60
N PRO A 744 -45.43 3.44 32.28
CA PRO A 744 -46.66 2.72 31.96
C PRO A 744 -47.91 3.60 31.91
N ASP A 745 -48.04 4.53 32.84
CA ASP A 745 -49.23 5.40 32.94
C ASP A 745 -49.33 6.39 31.77
N ILE A 746 -48.19 6.81 31.19
CA ILE A 746 -48.17 7.65 29.99
C ILE A 746 -48.41 6.80 28.73
N ASP A 747 -47.76 5.64 28.66
CA ASP A 747 -47.83 4.75 27.51
C ASP A 747 -49.25 4.17 27.32
N GLU A 748 -49.95 3.81 28.40
CA GLU A 748 -51.34 3.35 28.36
C GLU A 748 -52.29 4.41 27.76
N ILE A 749 -52.09 5.69 28.10
CA ILE A 749 -52.90 6.78 27.56
C ILE A 749 -52.56 7.04 26.09
N LYS A 750 -51.30 6.85 25.68
CA LYS A 750 -50.86 7.01 24.29
C LYS A 750 -51.35 5.91 23.35
N GLU A 751 -51.73 4.74 23.88
CA GLU A 751 -52.42 3.70 23.08
C GLU A 751 -53.78 4.19 22.56
N ASP A 752 -54.43 5.10 23.29
CA ASP A 752 -55.65 5.77 22.84
C ASP A 752 -55.30 7.05 22.07
N SER A 753 -55.21 6.92 20.74
CA SER A 753 -54.89 8.00 19.78
C SER A 753 -55.76 9.27 19.86
N ARG A 754 -56.82 9.26 20.69
CA ARG A 754 -57.66 10.43 20.95
C ARG A 754 -57.00 11.45 21.87
N TYR A 755 -56.08 11.04 22.73
CA TYR A 755 -55.45 11.91 23.72
C TYR A 755 -54.12 12.50 23.25
N LEU A 756 -53.91 13.76 23.59
CA LEU A 756 -52.64 14.48 23.42
C LEU A 756 -52.18 15.02 24.76
N MET A 757 -50.86 14.97 25.02
CA MET A 757 -50.24 15.55 26.19
C MET A 757 -50.21 17.06 26.02
N GLN A 758 -51.03 17.79 26.79
CA GLN A 758 -51.27 19.22 26.58
C GLN A 758 -50.59 20.12 27.60
N LYS A 759 -50.40 19.63 28.83
CA LYS A 759 -49.97 20.51 29.92
C LYS A 759 -49.20 19.78 30.99
N LEU A 760 -48.10 20.36 31.47
CA LEU A 760 -47.40 19.92 32.67
C LEU A 760 -47.52 21.01 33.74
N THR A 761 -47.93 20.65 34.95
CA THR A 761 -48.09 21.59 36.07
C THR A 761 -47.39 21.09 37.31
N ALA A 762 -46.67 21.98 38.01
CA ALA A 762 -46.07 21.67 39.30
C ALA A 762 -47.15 21.70 40.41
N GLY A 763 -47.07 20.75 41.35
CA GLY A 763 -47.92 20.67 42.54
C GLY A 763 -47.10 20.39 43.81
N GLU A 764 -47.75 20.38 44.97
CA GLU A 764 -47.06 20.29 46.28
C GLU A 764 -46.19 19.03 46.47
N ASN A 765 -46.50 17.94 45.74
CA ASN A 765 -45.81 16.64 45.88
C ASN A 765 -45.20 16.11 44.57
N GLY A 766 -45.06 16.94 43.53
CA GLY A 766 -44.54 16.51 42.22
C GLY A 766 -45.11 17.31 41.06
N PHE A 767 -45.33 16.66 39.93
CA PHE A 767 -45.88 17.27 38.72
C PHE A 767 -47.13 16.52 38.27
N VAL A 768 -48.00 17.18 37.52
CA VAL A 768 -49.18 16.58 36.90
C VAL A 768 -49.14 16.87 35.42
N LEU A 769 -49.05 15.81 34.62
CA LEU A 769 -49.16 15.84 33.17
C LEU A 769 -50.62 15.60 32.77
N LEU A 770 -51.22 16.56 32.08
CA LEU A 770 -52.61 16.50 31.64
C LEU A 770 -52.66 16.07 30.17
N ALA A 771 -53.38 14.97 29.93
CA ALA A 771 -53.73 14.50 28.61
C ALA A 771 -55.18 14.89 28.30
N GLU A 772 -55.41 15.60 27.20
CA GLU A 772 -56.75 16.02 26.77
C GLU A 772 -57.10 15.39 25.42
N SER A 773 -58.38 15.05 25.25
CA SER A 773 -58.90 14.54 23.99
C SER A 773 -59.54 15.66 23.17
N ALA A 774 -59.35 15.63 21.86
CA ALA A 774 -60.04 16.52 20.93
C ALA A 774 -61.54 16.17 20.76
N TYR A 775 -61.99 15.06 21.35
CA TYR A 775 -63.35 14.54 21.24
C TYR A 775 -64.17 14.84 22.50
N ILE A 776 -65.37 15.40 22.33
CA ILE A 776 -66.25 15.92 23.39
C ILE A 776 -66.71 14.83 24.38
N ASP A 777 -66.61 13.55 24.00
CA ASP A 777 -67.05 12.39 24.79
C ASP A 777 -65.97 11.81 25.73
N ALA A 778 -64.75 12.35 25.70
CA ALA A 778 -63.63 11.86 26.50
C ALA A 778 -63.18 12.92 27.55
N LEU A 779 -63.09 12.50 28.82
CA LEU A 779 -62.68 13.36 29.92
C LEU A 779 -61.15 13.50 29.97
N PRO A 780 -60.59 14.68 30.32
CA PRO A 780 -59.16 14.85 30.54
C PRO A 780 -58.61 13.86 31.56
N VAL A 781 -57.41 13.32 31.29
CA VAL A 781 -56.73 12.38 32.17
C VAL A 781 -55.52 13.06 32.79
N SER A 782 -55.44 13.04 34.13
CA SER A 782 -54.31 13.62 34.88
C SER A 782 -53.36 12.52 35.32
N ILE A 783 -52.10 12.64 34.92
CA ILE A 783 -51.04 11.67 35.20
C ILE A 783 -50.09 12.29 36.23
N PRO A 784 -50.05 11.80 37.48
CA PRO A 784 -49.10 12.29 38.46
C PRO A 784 -47.69 11.80 38.11
N LEU A 785 -46.72 12.71 38.12
CA LEU A 785 -45.31 12.43 37.89
C LEU A 785 -44.49 12.85 39.10
N THR A 786 -43.58 11.99 39.52
CA THR A 786 -42.58 12.34 40.54
C THR A 786 -41.40 13.08 39.90
N PRO A 787 -40.58 13.81 40.67
CA PRO A 787 -39.36 14.41 40.12
C PRO A 787 -38.41 13.40 39.43
N PRO A 788 -38.21 12.17 39.95
CA PRO A 788 -37.51 11.12 39.22
C PRO A 788 -38.12 10.75 37.87
N ASP A 789 -39.44 10.64 37.77
CA ASP A 789 -40.12 10.33 36.50
C ASP A 789 -39.86 11.43 35.46
N LEU A 790 -39.86 12.68 35.91
CA LEU A 790 -39.59 13.82 35.06
C LEU A 790 -38.12 13.87 34.61
N TYR A 791 -37.16 13.63 35.52
CA TYR A 791 -35.74 13.49 35.16
C TYR A 791 -35.53 12.38 34.14
N TYR A 792 -36.18 11.24 34.35
CA TYR A 792 -36.15 10.13 33.42
C TYR A 792 -36.64 10.55 32.03
N LEU A 793 -37.80 11.19 31.94
CA LEU A 793 -38.35 11.66 30.66
C LEU A 793 -37.45 12.69 29.95
N LEU A 794 -36.85 13.63 30.70
CA LEU A 794 -35.93 14.63 30.16
C LEU A 794 -34.62 14.00 29.67
N ALA A 795 -34.11 12.97 30.36
CA ALA A 795 -32.93 12.23 29.94
C ALA A 795 -33.16 11.37 28.68
N GLN A 796 -34.42 10.99 28.40
CA GLN A 796 -34.78 10.29 27.16
C GLN A 796 -34.93 11.24 25.96
N MET A 797 -34.99 12.56 26.17
CA MET A 797 -35.09 13.51 25.06
C MET A 797 -33.81 13.50 24.22
N PRO A 798 -33.91 13.62 22.89
CA PRO A 798 -32.76 13.84 22.03
C PRO A 798 -31.91 15.03 22.52
N LEU A 799 -30.59 14.83 22.64
CA LEU A 799 -29.66 15.79 23.26
C LEU A 799 -29.68 17.16 22.58
N ASP A 800 -29.95 17.20 21.28
CA ASP A 800 -30.16 18.43 20.50
C ASP A 800 -31.38 19.24 20.99
N ARG A 801 -32.48 18.59 21.38
CA ARG A 801 -33.65 19.25 21.97
C ARG A 801 -33.42 19.71 23.40
N VAL A 802 -32.62 18.99 24.19
CA VAL A 802 -32.26 19.41 25.56
C VAL A 802 -31.34 20.64 25.54
N ASN A 803 -30.42 20.71 24.56
CA ASN A 803 -29.50 21.83 24.39
C ASN A 803 -30.16 23.12 23.85
N GLU A 804 -31.38 23.05 23.33
CA GLU A 804 -32.17 24.23 22.95
C GLU A 804 -32.65 25.03 24.18
N ALA A 805 -32.70 24.41 25.37
CA ALA A 805 -33.21 25.05 26.58
C ALA A 805 -32.20 25.99 27.28
N TYR A 806 -30.89 25.70 27.27
CA TYR A 806 -29.84 26.56 27.84
C TYR A 806 -28.49 26.39 27.14
N LYS A 807 -27.90 27.46 26.61
CA LYS A 807 -26.51 27.42 26.13
C LYS A 807 -25.57 27.86 27.24
N ALA A 808 -24.56 27.05 27.56
CA ALA A 808 -23.49 27.41 28.49
C ALA A 808 -22.81 28.74 28.11
N SER A 809 -22.75 29.06 26.80
CA SER A 809 -22.26 30.35 26.29
C SER A 809 -23.06 31.55 26.77
N ASP A 810 -24.37 31.40 26.96
CA ASP A 810 -25.27 32.52 27.30
C ASP A 810 -25.15 32.85 28.79
N ILE A 811 -24.96 31.82 29.62
CA ILE A 811 -24.64 31.97 31.05
C ILE A 811 -23.23 32.58 31.21
N LEU A 812 -22.26 32.12 30.42
CA LEU A 812 -20.89 32.64 30.43
C LEU A 812 -20.84 34.11 30.00
N ALA A 813 -21.66 34.50 29.02
CA ALA A 813 -21.80 35.89 28.58
C ALA A 813 -22.42 36.76 29.69
N GLN A 814 -23.49 36.31 30.33
CA GLN A 814 -24.13 37.04 31.44
C GLN A 814 -23.19 37.21 32.65
N LEU A 815 -22.46 36.15 33.03
CA LEU A 815 -21.46 36.23 34.10
C LEU A 815 -20.29 37.15 33.72
N SER A 816 -19.89 37.16 32.45
CA SER A 816 -18.81 38.05 31.97
C SER A 816 -19.22 39.53 31.99
N GLU A 817 -20.47 39.86 31.65
CA GLU A 817 -20.99 41.23 31.71
C GLU A 817 -21.09 41.78 33.15
N ALA A 818 -21.17 40.87 34.12
CA ALA A 818 -21.28 41.19 35.54
C ALA A 818 -20.00 40.92 36.34
N ALA A 819 -18.90 40.54 35.68
CA ALA A 819 -17.59 40.41 36.29
C ALA A 819 -17.22 41.66 37.10
N GLY A 820 -16.77 41.48 38.35
CA GLY A 820 -16.53 42.56 39.32
C GLY A 820 -17.74 42.93 40.19
N ARG A 821 -18.90 42.31 39.97
CA ARG A 821 -20.15 42.49 40.73
C ARG A 821 -20.78 41.17 41.18
N LEU A 822 -20.03 40.07 41.11
CA LEU A 822 -20.56 38.72 41.33
C LEU A 822 -20.56 38.29 42.81
N ASN A 823 -19.98 39.10 43.71
CA ASN A 823 -19.71 38.76 45.11
C ASN A 823 -18.85 37.48 45.26
N ILE A 824 -18.03 37.15 44.26
CA ILE A 824 -17.13 36.01 44.25
C ILE A 824 -15.70 36.55 44.43
N PRO A 825 -15.06 36.37 45.60
CA PRO A 825 -13.80 37.04 45.93
C PRO A 825 -12.67 36.84 44.92
N GLU A 826 -12.61 35.68 44.29
CA GLU A 826 -11.60 35.30 43.29
C GLU A 826 -11.82 36.03 41.97
N LEU A 827 -13.08 36.20 41.55
CA LEU A 827 -13.44 36.85 40.29
C LEU A 827 -13.60 38.36 40.42
N ASP A 828 -14.03 38.88 41.57
CA ASP A 828 -14.23 40.32 41.77
C ASP A 828 -12.92 41.09 41.99
N LYS A 829 -11.84 40.37 42.32
CA LYS A 829 -10.49 40.94 42.45
C LYS A 829 -9.64 40.77 41.19
N MET A 830 -10.21 40.18 40.13
CA MET A 830 -9.47 39.96 38.89
C MET A 830 -9.31 41.28 38.13
N HIS A 831 -8.15 41.44 37.48
CA HIS A 831 -7.85 42.61 36.65
C HIS A 831 -8.76 42.61 35.40
N ASP A 832 -9.12 43.79 34.89
CA ASP A 832 -10.05 43.96 33.74
C ASP A 832 -9.60 43.23 32.45
N SER A 833 -8.35 42.77 32.39
CA SER A 833 -7.78 42.02 31.28
C SER A 833 -8.19 40.53 31.26
N TYR A 834 -8.87 40.03 32.30
CA TYR A 834 -9.37 38.67 32.37
C TYR A 834 -10.78 38.55 31.81
N GLN A 835 -11.03 37.49 31.05
CA GLN A 835 -12.36 37.11 30.58
C GLN A 835 -12.71 35.72 31.08
N LEU A 836 -13.96 35.51 31.51
CA LEU A 836 -14.43 34.17 31.82
C LEU A 836 -14.36 33.32 30.55
N SER A 837 -13.79 32.12 30.66
CA SER A 837 -13.49 31.25 29.53
C SER A 837 -14.17 29.89 29.60
N SER A 838 -14.47 29.39 30.80
CA SER A 838 -15.23 28.13 30.96
C SER A 838 -15.98 28.07 32.29
N ILE A 839 -17.05 27.26 32.29
CA ILE A 839 -17.81 26.84 33.47
C ILE A 839 -17.92 25.31 33.39
N GLU A 840 -17.45 24.62 34.40
CA GLU A 840 -17.35 23.15 34.45
C GLU A 840 -17.92 22.65 35.80
N GLN A 841 -18.68 21.56 35.82
CA GLN A 841 -19.12 20.94 37.07
C GLN A 841 -18.20 19.77 37.42
N ASP A 842 -17.72 19.73 38.66
CA ASP A 842 -16.95 18.62 39.18
C ASP A 842 -17.88 17.39 39.34
N PRO A 843 -17.55 16.25 38.71
CA PRO A 843 -18.45 15.10 38.66
C PRO A 843 -18.57 14.34 39.98
N GLU A 844 -17.63 14.50 40.92
CA GLU A 844 -17.67 13.80 42.21
C GLU A 844 -18.38 14.63 43.28
N THR A 845 -18.21 15.95 43.25
CA THR A 845 -18.68 16.87 44.30
C THR A 845 -19.87 17.73 43.88
N GLY A 846 -20.16 17.82 42.58
CA GLY A 846 -21.20 18.69 42.02
C GLY A 846 -20.88 20.18 42.09
N ALA A 847 -19.67 20.56 42.51
CA ALA A 847 -19.23 21.94 42.58
C ALA A 847 -19.01 22.55 41.19
N ILE A 848 -19.33 23.82 41.02
CA ILE A 848 -19.18 24.56 39.78
C ILE A 848 -17.87 25.32 39.78
N LYS A 849 -17.01 24.99 38.83
CA LYS A 849 -15.73 25.64 38.58
C LYS A 849 -15.88 26.67 37.46
N ILE A 850 -15.60 27.92 37.78
CA ILE A 850 -15.55 29.03 36.82
C ILE A 850 -14.08 29.39 36.58
N THR A 851 -13.66 29.42 35.31
CA THR A 851 -12.29 29.78 34.93
C THR A 851 -12.27 31.09 34.16
N ALA A 852 -11.39 32.01 34.56
CA ALA A 852 -11.08 33.24 33.85
C ALA A 852 -9.64 33.21 33.31
N THR A 853 -9.45 33.63 32.06
CA THR A 853 -8.15 33.67 31.40
C THR A 853 -7.84 35.08 30.89
N CYS A 854 -6.56 35.45 30.93
CA CYS A 854 -6.07 36.73 30.41
C CYS A 854 -5.46 36.50 29.02
N ALA A 855 -5.80 37.38 28.07
CA ALA A 855 -5.21 37.33 26.72
C ALA A 855 -3.75 37.79 26.69
N GLU A 856 -3.27 38.49 27.72
CA GLU A 856 -1.89 38.91 27.85
C GLU A 856 -1.03 37.75 28.41
N SER A 857 -0.04 37.32 27.62
CA SER A 857 0.53 35.97 27.60
C SER A 857 1.42 35.56 28.79
N GLN A 858 1.27 36.16 29.98
CA GLN A 858 2.10 35.83 31.15
C GLN A 858 1.35 35.76 32.48
N LEU A 859 0.02 35.91 32.51
CA LEU A 859 -0.75 35.82 33.76
C LEU A 859 -1.50 34.48 33.88
N PRO A 860 -1.44 33.81 35.06
CA PRO A 860 -2.08 32.51 35.27
C PRO A 860 -3.62 32.62 35.31
N PRO A 861 -4.37 31.57 34.92
CA PRO A 861 -5.82 31.58 35.00
C PRO A 861 -6.31 31.72 36.44
N VAL A 862 -7.38 32.50 36.62
CA VAL A 862 -8.08 32.63 37.90
C VAL A 862 -9.22 31.61 37.91
N GLN A 863 -9.35 30.84 38.99
CA GLN A 863 -10.39 29.82 39.14
C GLN A 863 -11.18 30.09 40.42
N ALA A 864 -12.51 30.06 40.30
CA ALA A 864 -13.43 30.07 41.42
C ALA A 864 -14.20 28.75 41.45
N ILE A 865 -14.32 28.15 42.63
CA ILE A 865 -15.11 26.93 42.83
C ILE A 865 -16.26 27.28 43.75
N LEU A 866 -17.48 27.09 43.27
CA LEU A 866 -18.71 27.38 43.97
C LEU A 866 -19.46 26.09 44.23
N SER A 867 -20.09 25.95 45.39
CA SER A 867 -21.15 24.96 45.52
C SER A 867 -22.31 25.29 44.56
N LEU A 868 -23.12 24.28 44.24
CA LEU A 868 -24.29 24.48 43.39
C LEU A 868 -25.22 25.59 43.94
N THR A 869 -25.39 25.65 45.26
CA THR A 869 -26.20 26.67 45.94
C THR A 869 -25.61 28.07 45.77
N GLU A 870 -24.29 28.24 45.91
CA GLU A 870 -23.63 29.54 45.71
C GLU A 870 -23.70 30.00 44.26
N PHE A 871 -23.56 29.07 43.31
CA PHE A 871 -23.70 29.38 41.89
C PHE A 871 -25.12 29.81 41.53
N VAL A 872 -26.15 29.13 42.06
CA VAL A 872 -27.56 29.51 41.86
C VAL A 872 -27.86 30.88 42.45
N HIS A 873 -27.35 31.19 43.65
CA HIS A 873 -27.48 32.53 44.23
C HIS A 873 -26.83 33.61 43.35
N CYS A 874 -25.64 33.33 42.81
CA CYS A 874 -24.97 34.23 41.86
C CYS A 874 -25.84 34.53 40.64
N LEU A 875 -26.46 33.51 40.01
CA LEU A 875 -27.36 33.71 38.87
C LEU A 875 -28.66 34.45 39.22
N GLN A 876 -29.17 34.28 40.43
CA GLN A 876 -30.36 35.01 40.90
C GLN A 876 -30.07 36.49 41.13
N ASP A 877 -28.90 36.82 41.67
CA ASP A 877 -28.46 38.20 41.89
C ASP A 877 -28.28 38.96 40.56
N LEU A 878 -27.85 38.27 39.50
CA LEU A 878 -27.73 38.84 38.14
C LEU A 878 -29.06 39.24 37.51
N ARG A 879 -30.17 38.61 37.92
CA ARG A 879 -31.51 38.88 37.36
C ARG A 879 -32.23 40.03 38.07
N GLN A 880 -31.68 40.58 39.15
CA GLN A 880 -32.27 41.75 39.83
C GLN A 880 -31.85 43.04 39.11
N PRO A 881 -32.78 43.83 38.53
CA PRO A 881 -32.42 45.12 37.95
C PRO A 881 -31.88 46.02 39.05
N SER A 882 -30.68 46.57 38.83
CA SER A 882 -29.96 47.44 39.76
C SER A 882 -30.89 48.49 40.37
N LEU A 883 -31.25 48.30 41.64
CA LEU A 883 -31.77 49.38 42.48
C LEU A 883 -30.64 50.40 42.61
N THR A 884 -30.82 51.54 41.96
CA THR A 884 -30.00 52.74 42.13
C THR A 884 -29.82 53.03 43.63
N LEU A 885 -28.63 52.77 44.16
CA LEU A 885 -28.18 53.31 45.44
C LEU A 885 -27.83 54.79 45.23
N ASN A 886 -28.79 55.66 45.55
CA ASN A 886 -28.48 57.04 45.94
C ASN A 886 -27.85 57.00 47.34
N ASN A 887 -26.51 57.09 47.40
CA ASN A 887 -25.70 57.95 48.29
C ASN A 887 -24.26 57.44 48.39
#